data_AF-A0A8B9HJ25-F1
#
_entry.id   AF-A0A8B9HJ25-F1
#
_cell.length_a   1.000
_cell.length_b   1.000
_cell.length_c   1.000
_cell.angle_alpha   90.00
_cell.angle_beta   90.00
_cell.angle_gamma   90.00
#
_symmetry.space_group_name_H-M   'P 1'
#
loop_
_entity.id
_entity.type
_entity.pdbx_description
1 polymer ?
#
loop_
_entity_poly.entity_id
_entity_poly.type
_entity_poly.pdbx_seq_one_letter_code
_entity_poly.pdbx_strand_id
1 'polypeptide(L)'
;MSLQTKALVSVRWLTETLRAPGSNVRVLDASWFLPKLRRNAKSEFRARHIPRASFFDLDRCSDRSSPLDHMLPPAPVFAEFASRLGVCPDSHVVVYDRSEHGAFSSPRAWWMFRVFGHASVSVLDGGLEAWIREGQPVEEGKALKHEPTEFTAKLNRAWVKTYEDIVDNVESKTFQVVDARPAGRFRGTDPEPRDNTEPGHIPGSINIPFTSFLASSGLFLPPDQLKAIFQKAGVDLQKPLCVTCGSAVTACLTALAAYQCGHDEVSVYDGGWMEWYTRAAPEDVISEGRGKHRPRFGSSRGGPPPPKKFGNPGDRLRKKKWDLDELPKFEKNFYNEHLEVQRMTQYDVEDFRRKKEITVRGSGCPKPVTNFHQAQFPQYVMDVLLHQNFKEPTAIQAQGFPLALSGRDMVGIAQTGSGKTLAYLLPAIVHINHQPYLERGDGPICLVLAPTRELAQQVQQVAYDYGKSSRIKSTCVYGGAPKGPQIRDLERGVEICIATPGRLIDFLEAGKTNLRRCTYLVLDEADRMLDMGFEPQIRKIVDQIRPDRQTLMWSATWPKEVRQLAEDFLREYVQINIGALELSANHNILQIVDVCMENEKDNKLIQLMEEIMAEKENKTIIFVETKKRCDELTRRMRRDGWPAMCIHGDKSQPERDWVLTEFRSGKAPILIATDVASRGLGFFELH
;
A
#
# COMPACT_ATOMS: atom_id res chain seq x y z
N MET A 1 -23.47 40.13 25.59
CA MET A 1 -23.67 38.67 25.63
C MET A 1 -23.54 38.17 24.20
N SER A 2 -22.37 37.67 23.81
CA SER A 2 -22.16 37.14 22.46
C SER A 2 -23.14 35.99 22.21
N LEU A 3 -23.94 36.06 21.15
CA LEU A 3 -24.76 34.95 20.68
C LEU A 3 -23.84 33.72 20.53
N GLN A 4 -23.97 32.77 21.45
CA GLN A 4 -23.19 31.55 21.42
C GLN A 4 -23.61 30.78 20.16
N THR A 5 -22.71 30.71 19.18
CA THR A 5 -22.96 29.96 17.94
C THR A 5 -23.35 28.53 18.31
N LYS A 6 -24.56 28.11 17.94
CA LYS A 6 -25.02 26.75 18.21
C LYS A 6 -24.22 25.76 17.36
N ALA A 7 -23.66 24.71 17.98
CA ALA A 7 -22.93 23.69 17.24
C ALA A 7 -23.83 22.80 16.39
N LEU A 8 -25.12 22.69 16.74
CA LEU A 8 -26.16 22.07 15.91
C LEU A 8 -27.19 23.10 15.47
N VAL A 9 -27.60 23.03 14.20
CA VAL A 9 -28.70 23.81 13.65
C VAL A 9 -29.76 22.89 13.05
N SER A 10 -31.02 23.28 13.14
CA SER A 10 -32.13 22.53 12.56
C SER A 10 -32.28 22.83 11.06
N VAL A 11 -32.95 21.93 10.35
CA VAL A 11 -33.38 22.13 8.96
C VAL A 11 -34.16 23.44 8.82
N ARG A 12 -35.13 23.66 9.70
CA ARG A 12 -35.90 24.92 9.75
C ARG A 12 -35.00 26.16 9.86
N TRP A 13 -34.02 26.16 10.75
CA TRP A 13 -33.11 27.30 10.92
C TRP A 13 -32.30 27.55 9.65
N LEU A 14 -31.77 26.49 9.03
CA LEU A 14 -31.00 26.62 7.79
C LEU A 14 -31.88 27.13 6.64
N THR A 15 -33.10 26.62 6.49
CA THR A 15 -34.06 27.09 5.48
C THR A 15 -34.39 28.57 5.65
N GLU A 16 -34.71 29.01 6.87
CA GLU A 16 -35.00 30.41 7.17
C GLU A 16 -33.78 31.30 6.87
N THR A 17 -32.58 30.84 7.23
CA THR A 17 -31.33 31.60 7.02
C THR A 17 -30.93 31.69 5.55
N LEU A 18 -31.13 30.64 4.76
CA LEU A 18 -30.86 30.65 3.32
C LEU A 18 -31.79 31.58 2.54
N ARG A 19 -33.01 31.81 3.05
CA ARG A 19 -34.00 32.74 2.47
C ARG A 19 -33.77 34.20 2.89
N ALA A 20 -33.11 34.42 4.02
CA ALA A 20 -32.85 35.76 4.52
C ALA A 20 -31.87 36.52 3.59
N PRO A 21 -32.25 37.70 3.07
CA PRO A 21 -31.35 38.50 2.21
C PRO A 21 -30.13 38.96 3.01
N GLY A 22 -28.94 38.87 2.41
CA GLY A 22 -27.68 39.28 3.04
C GLY A 22 -27.07 38.25 4.00
N SER A 23 -27.62 37.03 4.12
CA SER A 23 -27.03 35.99 4.96
C SER A 23 -25.69 35.50 4.41
N ASN A 24 -24.63 35.64 5.21
CA ASN A 24 -23.29 35.14 4.87
C ASN A 24 -23.08 33.69 5.32
N VAL A 25 -24.01 32.81 4.93
CA VAL A 25 -23.91 31.38 5.24
C VAL A 25 -23.18 30.64 4.11
N ARG A 26 -22.31 29.70 4.50
CA ARG A 26 -21.68 28.73 3.58
C ARG A 26 -22.14 27.34 3.94
N VAL A 27 -22.88 26.70 3.04
CA VAL A 27 -23.34 25.33 3.22
C VAL A 27 -22.34 24.40 2.58
N LEU A 28 -21.85 23.43 3.34
CA LEU A 28 -20.80 22.51 2.89
C LEU A 28 -21.27 21.06 3.03
N ASP A 29 -21.28 20.34 1.92
CA ASP A 29 -21.45 18.89 1.92
C ASP A 29 -20.10 18.24 2.22
N ALA A 30 -19.96 17.68 3.41
CA ALA A 30 -18.76 16.99 3.87
C ALA A 30 -18.92 15.46 3.80
N SER A 31 -19.76 14.95 2.89
CA SER A 31 -19.99 13.51 2.74
C SER A 31 -18.71 12.77 2.41
N TRP A 32 -18.44 11.74 3.18
CA TRP A 32 -17.35 10.80 2.96
C TRP A 32 -17.81 9.40 3.35
N PHE A 33 -17.42 8.41 2.56
CA PHE A 33 -17.84 7.02 2.74
C PHE A 33 -16.60 6.13 2.89
N LEU A 34 -16.73 5.09 3.71
CA LEU A 34 -15.70 4.06 3.82
C LEU A 34 -15.46 3.42 2.43
N PRO A 35 -14.21 3.19 2.00
CA PRO A 35 -13.90 2.63 0.69
C PRO A 35 -14.65 1.33 0.36
N LYS A 36 -14.88 0.47 1.36
CA LYS A 36 -15.62 -0.80 1.23
C LYS A 36 -17.08 -0.64 0.78
N LEU A 37 -17.68 0.53 0.98
CA LEU A 37 -19.07 0.80 0.57
C LEU A 37 -19.22 1.04 -0.94
N ARG A 38 -18.11 1.23 -1.67
CA ARG A 38 -18.09 1.50 -3.13
C ARG A 38 -19.00 2.67 -3.55
N ARG A 39 -19.24 3.61 -2.63
CA ARG A 39 -20.00 4.85 -2.86
C ARG A 39 -19.07 5.99 -3.24
N ASN A 40 -19.55 6.92 -4.04
CA ASN A 40 -18.77 8.08 -4.49
C ASN A 40 -19.45 9.38 -4.06
N ALA A 41 -18.89 10.03 -3.03
CA ALA A 41 -19.47 11.24 -2.46
C ALA A 41 -19.63 12.40 -3.47
N LYS A 42 -18.69 12.57 -4.41
CA LYS A 42 -18.78 13.62 -5.44
C LYS A 42 -19.88 13.36 -6.45
N SER A 43 -20.02 12.11 -6.90
CA SER A 43 -21.09 11.72 -7.82
C SER A 43 -22.46 11.86 -7.15
N GLU A 44 -22.55 11.47 -5.89
CA GLU A 44 -23.78 11.60 -5.11
C GLU A 44 -24.14 13.07 -4.86
N PHE A 45 -23.18 13.91 -4.46
CA PHE A 45 -23.37 15.36 -4.36
C PHE A 45 -23.93 15.96 -5.66
N ARG A 46 -23.35 15.58 -6.81
CA ARG A 46 -23.85 16.04 -8.12
C ARG A 46 -25.26 15.57 -8.43
N ALA A 47 -25.64 14.40 -7.93
CA ALA A 47 -26.99 13.91 -8.10
C ALA A 47 -27.97 14.75 -7.27
N ARG A 48 -27.71 14.96 -5.97
CA ARG A 48 -28.58 15.72 -5.06
C ARG A 48 -27.77 16.33 -3.92
N HIS A 49 -27.95 17.62 -3.65
CA HIS A 49 -27.36 18.35 -2.52
C HIS A 49 -28.28 19.45 -1.99
N ILE A 50 -27.97 19.99 -0.80
CA ILE A 50 -28.70 21.13 -0.24
C ILE A 50 -28.44 22.38 -1.10
N PRO A 51 -29.44 23.24 -1.37
CA PRO A 51 -29.27 24.42 -2.19
C PRO A 51 -28.09 25.30 -1.76
N ARG A 52 -27.34 25.82 -2.74
CA ARG A 52 -26.15 26.66 -2.54
C ARG A 52 -24.96 25.95 -1.86
N ALA A 53 -25.00 24.62 -1.74
CA ALA A 53 -23.90 23.89 -1.10
C ALA A 53 -22.65 23.82 -1.99
N SER A 54 -21.49 23.87 -1.35
CA SER A 54 -20.20 23.49 -1.92
C SER A 54 -19.75 22.14 -1.37
N PHE A 55 -18.94 21.39 -2.13
CA PHE A 55 -18.44 20.10 -1.68
C PHE A 55 -17.13 20.26 -0.88
N PHE A 56 -17.17 19.89 0.40
CA PHE A 56 -16.00 19.81 1.27
C PHE A 56 -15.37 18.42 1.13
N ASP A 57 -14.37 18.34 0.26
CA ASP A 57 -13.61 17.12 0.01
C ASP A 57 -12.62 16.84 1.15
N LEU A 58 -13.03 15.99 2.10
CA LEU A 58 -12.23 15.64 3.28
C LEU A 58 -10.89 14.99 2.91
N ASP A 59 -10.85 14.16 1.86
CA ASP A 59 -9.61 13.53 1.39
C ASP A 59 -8.64 14.60 0.85
N ARG A 60 -9.15 15.59 0.10
CA ARG A 60 -8.31 16.70 -0.38
C ARG A 60 -7.88 17.67 0.70
N CYS A 61 -8.69 17.82 1.76
CA CYS A 61 -8.45 18.69 2.90
C CYS A 61 -7.74 17.95 4.05
N SER A 62 -6.72 17.15 3.71
CA SER A 62 -5.89 16.39 4.65
C SER A 62 -4.40 16.63 4.39
N ASP A 63 -3.55 16.29 5.35
CA ASP A 63 -2.09 16.28 5.15
C ASP A 63 -1.69 15.15 4.20
N ARG A 64 -1.42 15.53 2.94
CA ARG A 64 -1.03 14.59 1.88
C ARG A 64 0.41 14.12 1.96
N SER A 65 1.20 14.65 2.89
CA SER A 65 2.55 14.15 3.17
C SER A 65 2.54 12.99 4.18
N SER A 66 1.44 12.84 4.92
CA SER A 66 1.27 11.75 5.88
C SER A 66 0.81 10.46 5.19
N PRO A 67 1.32 9.29 5.60
CA PRO A 67 0.80 7.99 5.14
C PRO A 67 -0.54 7.59 5.80
N LEU A 68 -1.00 8.36 6.80
CA LEU A 68 -2.25 8.14 7.52
C LEU A 68 -3.39 8.95 6.91
N ASP A 69 -4.56 8.31 6.70
CA ASP A 69 -5.74 8.98 6.16
C ASP A 69 -6.24 10.12 7.06
N HIS A 70 -6.69 11.22 6.44
CA HIS A 70 -7.43 12.33 7.09
C HIS A 70 -6.68 13.10 8.19
N MET A 71 -5.37 12.94 8.31
CA MET A 71 -4.55 13.78 9.16
C MET A 71 -4.80 15.26 8.85
N LEU A 72 -4.82 16.09 9.88
CA LEU A 72 -5.02 17.52 9.77
C LEU A 72 -4.00 18.13 8.82
N PRO A 73 -4.44 18.89 7.80
CA PRO A 73 -3.51 19.57 6.91
C PRO A 73 -2.71 20.64 7.66
N PRO A 74 -1.54 21.07 7.17
CA PRO A 74 -0.89 22.28 7.66
C PRO A 74 -1.83 23.49 7.60
N ALA A 75 -1.76 24.39 8.58
CA ALA A 75 -2.66 25.55 8.65
C ALA A 75 -2.74 26.39 7.34
N PRO A 76 -1.64 26.67 6.62
CA PRO A 76 -1.72 27.37 5.34
C PRO A 76 -2.55 26.62 4.27
N VAL A 77 -2.47 25.29 4.27
CA VAL A 77 -3.22 24.43 3.34
C VAL A 77 -4.71 24.46 3.67
N PHE A 78 -5.07 24.41 4.96
CA PHE A 78 -6.46 24.57 5.38
C PHE A 78 -7.00 25.96 5.02
N ALA A 79 -6.20 27.01 5.23
CA ALA A 79 -6.60 28.38 4.92
C ALA A 79 -6.91 28.56 3.43
N GLU A 80 -6.04 28.05 2.55
CA GLU A 80 -6.26 28.06 1.11
C GLU A 80 -7.50 27.26 0.72
N PHE A 81 -7.71 26.10 1.35
CA PHE A 81 -8.88 25.26 1.08
C PHE A 81 -10.19 25.96 1.47
N ALA A 82 -10.27 26.52 2.68
CA ALA A 82 -11.43 27.27 3.16
C ALA A 82 -11.69 28.53 2.31
N SER A 83 -10.62 29.25 1.93
CA SER A 83 -10.69 30.42 1.03
C SER A 83 -11.40 30.08 -0.28
N ARG A 84 -11.03 28.96 -0.93
CA ARG A 84 -11.64 28.49 -2.20
C ARG A 84 -13.10 28.06 -2.06
N LEU A 85 -13.55 27.76 -0.85
CA LEU A 85 -14.97 27.50 -0.54
C LEU A 85 -15.74 28.81 -0.27
N GLY A 86 -15.08 29.97 -0.42
CA GLY A 86 -15.67 31.28 -0.19
C GLY A 86 -15.92 31.58 1.30
N VAL A 87 -15.27 30.85 2.21
CA VAL A 87 -15.39 31.07 3.66
C VAL A 87 -14.48 32.23 4.07
N CYS A 88 -15.09 33.30 4.58
CA CYS A 88 -14.40 34.44 5.16
C CYS A 88 -14.59 34.50 6.69
N PRO A 89 -13.93 35.42 7.43
CA PRO A 89 -14.03 35.48 8.89
C PRO A 89 -15.46 35.67 9.40
N ASP A 90 -16.29 36.41 8.66
CA ASP A 90 -17.69 36.70 8.98
C ASP A 90 -18.68 35.66 8.44
N SER A 91 -18.19 34.60 7.79
CA SER A 91 -19.07 33.52 7.33
C SER A 91 -19.58 32.70 8.52
N HIS A 92 -20.83 32.27 8.45
CA HIS A 92 -21.31 31.14 9.26
C HIS A 92 -21.31 29.88 8.41
N VAL A 93 -20.49 28.90 8.76
CA VAL A 93 -20.38 27.65 8.02
C VAL A 93 -21.39 26.63 8.56
N VAL A 94 -22.16 26.00 7.68
CA VAL A 94 -23.04 24.89 8.03
C VAL A 94 -22.58 23.66 7.26
N VAL A 95 -22.11 22.65 7.99
CA VAL A 95 -21.65 21.39 7.41
C VAL A 95 -22.72 20.32 7.55
N TYR A 96 -22.89 19.48 6.54
CA TYR A 96 -23.78 18.31 6.59
C TYR A 96 -23.14 17.14 5.85
N ASP A 97 -23.67 15.94 6.05
CA ASP A 97 -23.31 14.76 5.26
C ASP A 97 -24.55 13.93 4.93
N ARG A 98 -24.31 12.84 4.19
CA ARG A 98 -25.33 11.91 3.68
C ARG A 98 -25.30 10.56 4.39
N SER A 99 -24.89 10.56 5.66
CA SER A 99 -24.92 9.36 6.49
C SER A 99 -26.35 8.90 6.71
N GLU A 100 -26.60 7.60 6.56
CA GLU A 100 -27.87 6.97 6.92
C GLU A 100 -28.13 7.03 8.44
N HIS A 101 -27.09 7.27 9.24
CA HIS A 101 -27.21 7.52 10.68
C HIS A 101 -27.56 8.98 11.01
N GLY A 102 -27.59 9.88 10.03
CA GLY A 102 -27.83 11.32 10.20
C GLY A 102 -26.57 12.18 10.34
N ALA A 103 -25.48 11.61 10.88
CA ALA A 103 -24.15 12.22 10.85
C ALA A 103 -23.05 11.16 10.80
N PHE A 104 -21.93 11.46 10.14
CA PHE A 104 -20.75 10.60 10.09
C PHE A 104 -19.45 11.40 9.92
N SER A 105 -19.33 12.18 8.85
CA SER A 105 -18.12 12.91 8.46
C SER A 105 -18.26 14.43 8.63
N SER A 106 -19.48 14.96 8.64
CA SER A 106 -19.73 16.38 8.87
C SER A 106 -19.23 16.91 10.22
N PRO A 107 -19.27 16.15 11.35
CA PRO A 107 -18.65 16.62 12.59
C PRO A 107 -17.13 16.81 12.47
N ARG A 108 -16.44 16.08 11.58
CA ARG A 108 -15.01 16.28 11.31
C ARG A 108 -14.75 17.63 10.66
N ALA A 109 -15.54 18.01 9.66
CA ALA A 109 -15.42 19.33 9.04
C ALA A 109 -15.72 20.46 10.05
N TRP A 110 -16.75 20.31 10.87
CA TRP A 110 -17.05 21.23 11.97
C TRP A 110 -15.87 21.40 12.93
N TRP A 111 -15.28 20.29 13.37
CA TRP A 111 -14.13 20.33 14.27
C TRP A 111 -12.90 20.97 13.61
N MET A 112 -12.65 20.68 12.32
CA MET A 112 -11.54 21.29 11.57
C MET A 112 -11.65 22.81 11.49
N PHE A 113 -12.82 23.38 11.20
CA PHE A 113 -12.98 24.84 11.22
C PHE A 113 -12.65 25.42 12.60
N ARG A 114 -13.15 24.79 13.68
CA ARG A 114 -12.89 25.27 15.05
C ARG A 114 -11.42 25.13 15.46
N VAL A 115 -10.78 24.00 15.17
CA VAL A 115 -9.37 23.76 15.53
C VAL A 115 -8.43 24.71 14.78
N PHE A 116 -8.84 25.22 13.62
CA PHE A 116 -8.13 26.27 12.88
C PHE A 116 -8.59 27.70 13.20
N GLY A 117 -9.42 27.91 14.23
CA GLY A 117 -9.77 29.22 14.76
C GLY A 117 -11.05 29.84 14.21
N HIS A 118 -11.85 29.12 13.42
CA HIS A 118 -13.15 29.57 12.93
C HIS A 118 -14.30 28.97 13.75
N ALA A 119 -14.79 29.72 14.75
CA ALA A 119 -15.81 29.26 15.69
C ALA A 119 -17.25 29.33 15.13
N SER A 120 -17.49 30.12 14.09
CA SER A 120 -18.80 30.32 13.45
C SER A 120 -19.18 29.16 12.53
N VAL A 121 -19.25 27.95 13.09
CA VAL A 121 -19.54 26.72 12.35
C VAL A 121 -20.53 25.82 13.10
N SER A 122 -21.46 25.24 12.37
CA SER A 122 -22.50 24.32 12.88
C SER A 122 -22.63 23.08 12.01
N VAL A 123 -23.05 21.97 12.60
CA VAL A 123 -23.51 20.78 11.88
C VAL A 123 -25.04 20.87 11.70
N LEU A 124 -25.53 20.54 10.51
CA LEU A 124 -26.96 20.36 10.27
C LEU A 124 -27.44 19.07 10.94
N ASP A 125 -28.32 19.19 11.93
CA ASP A 125 -28.81 18.05 12.70
C ASP A 125 -29.63 17.09 11.83
N GLY A 126 -29.19 15.83 11.75
CA GLY A 126 -29.76 14.79 10.88
C GLY A 126 -29.37 14.87 9.39
N GLY A 127 -28.48 15.78 9.00
CA GLY A 127 -27.87 15.81 7.67
C GLY A 127 -28.86 15.99 6.50
N LEU A 128 -28.47 15.48 5.31
CA LEU A 128 -29.32 15.56 4.12
C LEU A 128 -30.63 14.77 4.27
N GLU A 129 -30.61 13.67 5.02
CA GLU A 129 -31.79 12.82 5.21
C GLU A 129 -32.88 13.51 6.04
N ALA A 130 -32.51 14.33 7.04
CA ALA A 130 -33.47 15.18 7.73
C ALA A 130 -34.00 16.30 6.82
N TRP A 131 -33.14 16.93 6.03
CA TRP A 131 -33.51 17.97 5.06
C TRP A 131 -34.59 17.49 4.08
N ILE A 132 -34.38 16.31 3.48
CA ILE A 132 -35.32 15.70 2.53
C ILE A 132 -36.62 15.29 3.24
N ARG A 133 -36.53 14.71 4.44
CA ARG A 133 -37.70 14.26 5.20
C ARG A 133 -38.62 15.41 5.61
N GLU A 134 -38.07 16.58 5.87
CA GLU A 134 -38.84 17.82 6.11
C GLU A 134 -39.34 18.49 4.82
N GLY A 135 -39.22 17.82 3.67
CA GLY A 135 -39.76 18.27 2.38
C GLY A 135 -39.03 19.49 1.80
N GLN A 136 -37.78 19.74 2.20
CA GLN A 136 -37.01 20.87 1.68
C GLN A 136 -36.43 20.56 0.29
N PRO A 137 -36.28 21.58 -0.59
CA PRO A 137 -35.79 21.39 -1.95
C PRO A 137 -34.32 20.99 -2.00
N VAL A 138 -33.91 20.24 -3.03
CA VAL A 138 -32.51 19.89 -3.32
C VAL A 138 -32.09 20.41 -4.68
N GLU A 139 -30.79 20.59 -4.89
CA GLU A 139 -30.17 20.97 -6.17
C GLU A 139 -29.44 19.77 -6.80
N GLU A 140 -29.31 19.79 -8.12
CA GLU A 140 -28.52 18.84 -8.91
C GLU A 140 -27.43 19.60 -9.69
N GLY A 141 -26.33 18.92 -10.00
CA GLY A 141 -25.25 19.46 -10.82
C GLY A 141 -23.95 19.79 -10.07
N LYS A 142 -23.13 20.67 -10.66
CA LYS A 142 -21.80 20.98 -10.11
C LYS A 142 -21.90 21.90 -8.90
N ALA A 143 -20.97 21.73 -7.95
CA ALA A 143 -20.86 22.60 -6.78
C ALA A 143 -20.79 24.07 -7.18
N LEU A 144 -21.44 24.91 -6.39
CA LEU A 144 -21.35 26.36 -6.53
C LEU A 144 -19.88 26.77 -6.40
N LYS A 145 -19.38 27.52 -7.39
CA LYS A 145 -18.04 28.10 -7.30
C LYS A 145 -18.15 29.44 -6.58
N HIS A 146 -17.32 29.63 -5.56
CA HIS A 146 -17.14 30.91 -4.91
C HIS A 146 -15.81 31.51 -5.35
N GLU A 147 -15.78 32.85 -5.42
CA GLU A 147 -14.50 33.55 -5.50
C GLU A 147 -13.71 33.30 -4.21
N PRO A 148 -12.39 33.07 -4.30
CA PRO A 148 -11.54 32.95 -3.13
C PRO A 148 -11.68 34.16 -2.19
N THR A 149 -11.77 33.89 -0.90
CA THR A 149 -11.90 34.92 0.14
C THR A 149 -10.69 34.95 1.06
N GLU A 150 -10.48 36.03 1.80
CA GLU A 150 -9.45 36.02 2.84
C GLU A 150 -9.87 35.09 3.98
N PHE A 151 -9.04 34.09 4.29
CA PHE A 151 -9.23 33.21 5.44
C PHE A 151 -7.88 32.97 6.10
N THR A 152 -7.81 33.15 7.41
CA THR A 152 -6.61 32.86 8.20
C THR A 152 -6.87 31.65 9.08
N ALA A 153 -6.01 30.64 8.98
CA ALA A 153 -6.08 29.45 9.83
C ALA A 153 -4.97 29.51 10.89
N LYS A 154 -5.34 29.28 12.16
CA LYS A 154 -4.40 29.11 13.27
C LYS A 154 -4.73 27.83 14.03
N LEU A 155 -3.84 26.85 13.95
CA LEU A 155 -4.04 25.56 14.62
C LEU A 155 -3.98 25.70 16.14
N ASN A 156 -5.05 25.30 16.82
CA ASN A 156 -5.08 25.12 18.27
C ASN A 156 -4.49 23.75 18.62
N ARG A 157 -3.20 23.73 18.96
CA ARG A 157 -2.47 22.50 19.31
C ARG A 157 -3.03 21.78 20.54
N ALA A 158 -3.66 22.49 21.48
CA ALA A 158 -4.20 21.87 22.70
C ALA A 158 -5.33 20.87 22.41
N TRP A 159 -6.01 21.03 21.27
CA TRP A 159 -7.13 20.18 20.86
C TRP A 159 -6.69 19.00 19.98
N VAL A 160 -5.40 18.83 19.72
CA VAL A 160 -4.87 17.75 18.90
C VAL A 160 -3.88 16.95 19.73
N LYS A 161 -4.11 15.64 19.85
CA LYS A 161 -3.15 14.72 20.46
C LYS A 161 -2.35 14.02 19.38
N THR A 162 -1.06 13.86 19.64
CA THR A 162 -0.11 13.07 18.86
C THR A 162 -0.02 11.65 19.41
N TYR A 163 0.62 10.74 18.68
CA TYR A 163 0.94 9.41 19.18
C TYR A 163 1.70 9.47 20.51
N GLU A 164 2.70 10.34 20.59
CA GLU A 164 3.52 10.54 21.79
C GLU A 164 2.66 10.95 23.00
N ASP A 165 1.72 11.88 22.81
CA ASP A 165 0.79 12.27 23.88
C ASP A 165 -0.05 11.10 24.39
N ILE A 166 -0.47 10.20 23.49
CA ILE A 166 -1.28 9.02 23.86
C ILE A 166 -0.42 7.98 24.58
N VAL A 167 0.81 7.74 24.12
CA VAL A 167 1.76 6.84 24.78
C VAL A 167 2.04 7.31 26.21
N ASP A 168 2.37 8.59 26.38
CA ASP A 168 2.62 9.18 27.70
C ASP A 168 1.38 9.09 28.60
N ASN A 169 0.17 9.16 28.01
CA ASN A 169 -1.08 9.06 28.75
C ASN A 169 -1.44 7.65 29.21
N VAL A 170 -0.91 6.59 28.57
CA VAL A 170 -1.10 5.20 29.03
C VAL A 170 -0.60 5.02 30.46
N GLU A 171 0.54 5.63 30.77
CA GLU A 171 1.13 5.61 32.11
C GLU A 171 0.60 6.75 33.00
N SER A 172 0.63 7.98 32.50
CA SER A 172 0.35 9.17 33.31
C SER A 172 -1.12 9.40 33.63
N LYS A 173 -2.04 8.88 32.79
CA LYS A 173 -3.51 9.00 32.94
C LYS A 173 -3.99 10.43 33.20
N THR A 174 -3.36 11.39 32.53
CA THR A 174 -3.66 12.83 32.66
C THR A 174 -4.97 13.23 31.95
N PHE A 175 -5.42 12.44 30.98
CA PHE A 175 -6.71 12.61 30.31
C PHE A 175 -7.39 11.28 30.00
N GLN A 176 -8.72 11.30 29.84
CA GLN A 176 -9.51 10.14 29.45
C GLN A 176 -9.44 9.94 27.93
N VAL A 177 -9.34 8.70 27.46
CA VAL A 177 -9.38 8.37 26.03
C VAL A 177 -10.68 7.66 25.70
N VAL A 178 -11.50 8.23 24.83
CA VAL A 178 -12.76 7.63 24.37
C VAL A 178 -12.67 7.22 22.91
N ASP A 179 -12.90 5.94 22.64
CA ASP A 179 -12.89 5.38 21.29
C ASP A 179 -14.32 5.29 20.72
N ALA A 180 -14.54 5.99 19.60
CA ALA A 180 -15.83 6.11 18.93
C ALA A 180 -16.18 4.95 17.98
N ARG A 181 -15.31 3.95 17.81
CA ARG A 181 -15.55 2.81 16.91
C ARG A 181 -16.65 1.88 17.43
N PRO A 182 -17.27 1.08 16.54
CA PRO A 182 -18.16 -0.01 16.95
C PRO A 182 -17.49 -0.94 17.97
N ALA A 183 -18.28 -1.43 18.92
CA ALA A 183 -17.77 -2.21 20.06
C ALA A 183 -17.00 -3.48 19.66
N GLY A 184 -17.39 -4.14 18.56
CA GLY A 184 -16.66 -5.33 18.10
C GLY A 184 -15.26 -5.01 17.57
N ARG A 185 -15.10 -3.89 16.85
CA ARG A 185 -13.78 -3.40 16.39
C ARG A 185 -12.89 -2.97 17.55
N PHE A 186 -13.46 -2.29 18.54
CA PHE A 186 -12.75 -1.92 19.77
C PHE A 186 -12.29 -3.15 20.56
N ARG A 187 -13.18 -4.14 20.73
CA ARG A 187 -12.86 -5.38 21.45
C ARG A 187 -11.95 -6.31 20.66
N GLY A 188 -11.77 -6.12 19.36
CA GLY A 188 -10.97 -7.04 18.56
C GLY A 188 -11.75 -8.25 18.03
N THR A 189 -13.08 -8.25 18.07
CA THR A 189 -13.93 -9.36 17.62
C THR A 189 -14.40 -9.23 16.19
N ASP A 190 -14.45 -7.99 15.68
CA ASP A 190 -14.93 -7.68 14.33
C ASP A 190 -13.80 -7.04 13.52
N PRO A 191 -13.63 -7.38 12.24
CA PRO A 191 -12.52 -6.87 11.44
C PRO A 191 -12.59 -5.35 11.25
N GLU A 192 -11.43 -4.73 11.11
CA GLU A 192 -11.35 -3.34 10.66
C GLU A 192 -11.72 -3.23 9.16
N PRO A 193 -12.27 -2.09 8.72
CA PRO A 193 -12.61 -1.87 7.32
C PRO A 193 -11.36 -1.73 6.41
N ARG A 194 -10.14 -1.73 6.95
CA ARG A 194 -8.89 -1.70 6.18
C ARG A 194 -8.18 -3.04 6.35
N ASP A 195 -7.71 -3.63 5.25
CA ASP A 195 -7.25 -5.03 5.22
C ASP A 195 -5.90 -5.26 5.94
N ASN A 196 -5.20 -4.19 6.33
CA ASN A 196 -3.89 -4.21 7.03
C ASN A 196 -3.95 -3.67 8.47
N THR A 197 -5.14 -3.55 9.07
CA THR A 197 -5.32 -3.08 10.45
C THR A 197 -6.07 -4.13 11.24
N GLU A 198 -5.51 -4.61 12.34
CA GLU A 198 -6.23 -5.54 13.20
C GLU A 198 -7.12 -4.76 14.20
N PRO A 199 -8.27 -5.34 14.60
CA PRO A 199 -9.13 -4.73 15.59
C PRO A 199 -8.57 -4.93 17.01
N GLY A 200 -8.92 -4.01 17.91
CA GLY A 200 -8.38 -3.89 19.26
C GLY A 200 -8.52 -2.45 19.76
N HIS A 201 -7.93 -2.12 20.90
CA HIS A 201 -7.98 -0.78 21.47
C HIS A 201 -6.71 -0.37 22.24
N ILE A 202 -6.64 0.93 22.51
CA ILE A 202 -5.57 1.60 23.27
C ILE A 202 -5.75 1.24 24.75
N PRO A 203 -4.69 0.88 25.50
CA PRO A 203 -4.82 0.49 26.91
C PRO A 203 -5.50 1.58 27.73
N GLY A 204 -6.49 1.20 28.53
CA GLY A 204 -7.24 2.13 29.39
C GLY A 204 -8.25 3.04 28.67
N SER A 205 -8.42 2.91 27.34
CA SER A 205 -9.46 3.65 26.61
C SER A 205 -10.87 3.10 26.88
N ILE A 206 -11.87 3.96 26.76
CA ILE A 206 -13.29 3.68 27.00
C ILE A 206 -14.03 3.66 25.66
N ASN A 207 -14.82 2.64 25.38
CA ASN A 207 -15.58 2.57 24.12
C ASN A 207 -16.97 3.21 24.25
N ILE A 208 -17.27 4.17 23.38
CA ILE A 208 -18.62 4.69 23.16
C ILE A 208 -18.83 4.79 21.65
N PRO A 209 -19.49 3.82 21.00
CA PRO A 209 -19.73 3.85 19.56
C PRO A 209 -20.44 5.15 19.14
N PHE A 210 -19.98 5.80 18.07
CA PHE A 210 -20.50 7.11 17.65
C PHE A 210 -22.02 7.12 17.43
N THR A 211 -22.60 5.99 16.99
CA THR A 211 -24.04 5.84 16.78
C THR A 211 -24.86 5.96 18.06
N SER A 212 -24.24 5.80 19.23
CA SER A 212 -24.91 5.92 20.54
C SER A 212 -25.43 7.33 20.81
N PHE A 213 -24.87 8.36 20.15
CA PHE A 213 -25.24 9.76 20.35
C PHE A 213 -26.39 10.23 19.45
N LEU A 214 -26.90 9.34 18.60
CA LEU A 214 -27.91 9.64 17.58
C LEU A 214 -29.19 8.85 17.87
N ALA A 215 -30.33 9.50 17.73
CA ALA A 215 -31.63 8.84 17.74
C ALA A 215 -31.83 8.00 16.47
N SER A 216 -32.82 7.10 16.48
CA SER A 216 -33.22 6.35 15.28
C SER A 216 -33.71 7.26 14.13
N SER A 217 -34.11 8.49 14.44
CA SER A 217 -34.44 9.52 13.47
C SER A 217 -33.20 10.14 12.79
N GLY A 218 -31.99 9.82 13.26
CA GLY A 218 -30.73 10.42 12.81
C GLY A 218 -30.38 11.76 13.46
N LEU A 219 -31.25 12.30 14.33
CA LEU A 219 -30.98 13.52 15.08
C LEU A 219 -30.08 13.22 16.28
N PHE A 220 -29.27 14.19 16.70
CA PHE A 220 -28.53 14.08 17.96
C PHE A 220 -29.47 13.97 19.16
N LEU A 221 -29.08 13.15 20.15
CA LEU A 221 -29.82 13.05 21.39
C LEU A 221 -29.72 14.37 22.19
N PRO A 222 -30.74 14.69 23.02
CA PRO A 222 -30.70 15.86 23.89
C PRO A 222 -29.52 15.80 24.90
N PRO A 223 -28.99 16.96 25.35
CA PRO A 223 -27.83 17.02 26.24
C PRO A 223 -27.92 16.14 27.50
N ASP A 224 -29.08 16.01 28.12
CA ASP A 224 -29.26 15.17 29.31
C ASP A 224 -29.05 13.68 29.02
N GLN A 225 -29.49 13.22 27.84
CA GLN A 225 -29.28 11.84 27.40
C GLN A 225 -27.82 11.59 26.98
N LEU A 226 -27.19 12.58 26.32
CA LEU A 226 -25.77 12.53 25.99
C LEU A 226 -24.91 12.42 27.27
N LYS A 227 -25.20 13.24 28.29
CA LYS A 227 -24.54 13.17 29.61
C LYS A 227 -24.70 11.79 30.24
N ALA A 228 -25.92 11.22 30.19
CA ALA A 228 -26.18 9.88 30.71
C ALA A 228 -25.35 8.79 29.99
N ILE A 229 -25.11 8.92 28.68
CA ILE A 229 -24.25 7.99 27.92
C ILE A 229 -22.80 8.06 28.40
N PHE A 230 -22.23 9.26 28.51
CA PHE A 230 -20.86 9.43 29.02
C PHE A 230 -20.72 8.90 30.45
N GLN A 231 -21.67 9.25 31.34
CA GLN A 231 -21.67 8.79 32.73
C GLN A 231 -21.78 7.26 32.82
N LYS A 232 -22.65 6.64 32.03
CA LYS A 232 -22.83 5.18 31.99
C LYS A 232 -21.57 4.46 31.51
N ALA A 233 -20.83 5.06 30.58
CA ALA A 233 -19.56 4.54 30.10
C ALA A 233 -18.37 4.78 31.06
N GLY A 234 -18.58 5.56 32.14
CA GLY A 234 -17.54 5.92 33.10
C GLY A 234 -16.66 7.10 32.67
N VAL A 235 -17.13 7.93 31.74
CA VAL A 235 -16.44 9.15 31.29
C VAL A 235 -16.91 10.35 32.10
N ASP A 236 -15.98 10.99 32.79
CA ASP A 236 -16.21 12.21 33.57
C ASP A 236 -15.97 13.46 32.72
N LEU A 237 -17.04 14.14 32.31
CA LEU A 237 -16.95 15.36 31.49
C LEU A 237 -16.37 16.58 32.23
N GLN A 238 -16.02 16.46 33.52
CA GLN A 238 -15.26 17.51 34.24
C GLN A 238 -13.75 17.32 34.13
N LYS A 239 -13.28 16.20 33.55
CA LYS A 239 -11.85 15.90 33.37
C LYS A 239 -11.45 16.07 31.90
N PRO A 240 -10.17 16.34 31.62
CA PRO A 240 -9.65 16.38 30.26
C PRO A 240 -10.01 15.12 29.46
N LEU A 241 -10.49 15.32 28.23
CA LEU A 241 -10.99 14.28 27.36
C LEU A 241 -10.28 14.33 25.99
N CYS A 242 -9.79 13.17 25.56
CA CYS A 242 -9.33 12.91 24.20
C CYS A 242 -10.25 11.87 23.56
N VAL A 243 -10.67 12.12 22.32
CA VAL A 243 -11.45 11.16 21.53
C VAL A 243 -10.62 10.59 20.38
N THR A 244 -10.87 9.34 20.03
CA THR A 244 -10.22 8.63 18.93
C THR A 244 -11.25 7.78 18.16
N CYS A 245 -10.89 7.37 16.95
CA CYS A 245 -11.61 6.34 16.21
C CYS A 245 -10.65 5.68 15.20
N GLY A 246 -11.14 5.10 14.10
CA GLY A 246 -10.28 4.52 13.06
C GLY A 246 -9.28 5.52 12.45
N SER A 247 -9.73 6.71 12.06
CA SER A 247 -8.92 7.74 11.39
C SER A 247 -9.43 9.16 11.74
N ALA A 248 -9.75 9.37 13.03
CA ALA A 248 -10.30 10.60 13.62
C ALA A 248 -11.61 11.20 13.04
N VAL A 249 -12.18 10.66 11.96
CA VAL A 249 -13.43 11.17 11.36
C VAL A 249 -14.61 11.08 12.33
N THR A 250 -14.99 9.86 12.73
CA THR A 250 -16.12 9.67 13.67
C THR A 250 -15.80 10.06 15.11
N ALA A 251 -14.52 10.25 15.46
CA ALA A 251 -14.12 10.77 16.77
C ALA A 251 -14.70 12.18 16.99
N CYS A 252 -14.77 12.99 15.94
CA CYS A 252 -15.30 14.34 16.00
C CYS A 252 -16.81 14.38 16.29
N LEU A 253 -17.54 13.27 16.06
CA LEU A 253 -18.95 13.15 16.45
C LEU A 253 -19.07 13.02 17.97
N THR A 254 -18.21 12.21 18.59
CA THR A 254 -18.10 12.11 20.06
C THR A 254 -17.65 13.44 20.67
N ALA A 255 -16.72 14.16 20.02
CA ALA A 255 -16.33 15.50 20.45
C ALA A 255 -17.50 16.49 20.41
N LEU A 256 -18.31 16.45 19.34
CA LEU A 256 -19.51 17.28 19.23
C LEU A 256 -20.55 16.91 20.30
N ALA A 257 -20.74 15.62 20.61
CA ALA A 257 -21.62 15.18 21.69
C ALA A 257 -21.16 15.71 23.06
N ALA A 258 -19.86 15.65 23.36
CA ALA A 258 -19.31 16.22 24.59
C ALA A 258 -19.43 17.75 24.63
N TYR A 259 -19.23 18.43 23.49
CA TYR A 259 -19.47 19.87 23.36
C TYR A 259 -20.91 20.25 23.68
N GLN A 260 -21.89 19.48 23.20
CA GLN A 260 -23.31 19.69 23.49
C GLN A 260 -23.65 19.46 24.97
N CYS A 261 -22.83 18.71 25.70
CA CYS A 261 -22.92 18.53 27.15
C CYS A 261 -22.27 19.66 27.96
N GLY A 262 -21.58 20.61 27.31
CA GLY A 262 -20.87 21.71 27.93
C GLY A 262 -19.35 21.49 28.11
N HIS A 263 -18.77 20.45 27.52
CA HIS A 263 -17.31 20.23 27.52
C HIS A 263 -16.71 20.73 26.20
N ASP A 264 -16.17 21.94 26.21
CA ASP A 264 -15.74 22.67 25.02
C ASP A 264 -14.30 22.40 24.57
N GLU A 265 -13.45 21.89 25.45
CA GLU A 265 -12.03 21.59 25.21
C GLU A 265 -11.74 20.12 24.90
N VAL A 266 -12.55 19.49 24.03
CA VAL A 266 -12.29 18.10 23.61
C VAL A 266 -11.12 18.03 22.63
N SER A 267 -10.08 17.29 23.02
CA SER A 267 -8.97 16.97 22.11
C SER A 267 -9.28 15.74 21.25
N VAL A 268 -8.74 15.69 20.03
CA VAL A 268 -8.85 14.54 19.12
C VAL A 268 -7.47 13.95 18.89
N TYR A 269 -7.33 12.63 19.02
CA TYR A 269 -6.16 11.92 18.54
C TYR A 269 -6.27 11.71 17.04
N ASP A 270 -5.49 12.48 16.29
CA ASP A 270 -5.72 12.70 14.86
C ASP A 270 -5.34 11.49 13.99
N GLY A 271 -4.26 10.79 14.32
CA GLY A 271 -3.87 9.55 13.64
C GLY A 271 -4.73 8.34 14.02
N GLY A 272 -5.50 8.46 15.11
CA GLY A 272 -6.49 7.48 15.53
C GLY A 272 -5.93 6.08 15.79
N TRP A 273 -6.81 5.09 15.69
CA TRP A 273 -6.47 3.66 15.84
C TRP A 273 -5.46 3.21 14.80
N MET A 274 -5.48 3.74 13.58
CA MET A 274 -4.50 3.38 12.57
C MET A 274 -3.09 3.71 13.03
N GLU A 275 -2.85 4.95 13.46
CA GLU A 275 -1.53 5.35 13.93
C GLU A 275 -1.11 4.54 15.17
N TRP A 276 -2.03 4.34 16.12
CA TRP A 276 -1.75 3.50 17.28
C TRP A 276 -1.36 2.08 16.89
N TYR A 277 -2.19 1.40 16.09
CA TYR A 277 -1.94 0.03 15.67
C TYR A 277 -0.62 -0.12 14.90
N THR A 278 -0.27 0.88 14.07
CA THR A 278 0.97 0.86 13.29
C THR A 278 2.22 1.10 14.13
N ARG A 279 2.13 1.92 15.18
CA ARG A 279 3.31 2.41 15.94
C ARG A 279 3.48 1.79 17.32
N ALA A 280 2.38 1.43 17.99
CA ALA A 280 2.39 0.92 19.36
C ALA A 280 3.03 -0.47 19.44
N ALA A 281 3.64 -0.76 20.60
CA ALA A 281 4.14 -2.10 20.86
C ALA A 281 2.96 -3.11 20.85
N PRO A 282 3.16 -4.36 20.39
CA PRO A 282 2.07 -5.34 20.32
C PRO A 282 1.36 -5.60 21.65
N GLU A 283 2.05 -5.46 22.79
CA GLU A 283 1.51 -5.54 24.14
C GLU A 283 0.53 -4.40 24.49
N ASP A 284 0.69 -3.25 23.84
CA ASP A 284 -0.17 -2.08 23.98
C ASP A 284 -1.34 -2.09 22.97
N VAL A 285 -1.53 -3.20 22.24
CA VAL A 285 -2.68 -3.44 21.38
C VAL A 285 -3.59 -4.47 22.06
N ILE A 286 -4.59 -3.98 22.78
CA ILE A 286 -5.50 -4.85 23.55
C ILE A 286 -6.59 -5.40 22.65
N SER A 287 -6.74 -6.73 22.60
CA SER A 287 -7.74 -7.41 21.75
C SER A 287 -8.27 -8.67 22.44
N GLU A 288 -9.59 -8.80 22.50
CA GLU A 288 -10.31 -9.98 23.01
C GLU A 288 -10.38 -11.12 21.99
N GLY A 289 -10.22 -10.82 20.69
CA GLY A 289 -10.22 -11.80 19.59
C GLY A 289 -8.92 -12.62 19.50
N ARG A 290 -7.82 -12.13 20.08
CA ARG A 290 -6.61 -12.93 20.31
C ARG A 290 -6.81 -13.75 21.59
N GLY A 291 -6.85 -15.08 21.46
CA GLY A 291 -7.11 -16.02 22.56
C GLY A 291 -6.41 -15.64 23.88
N LYS A 292 -7.22 -15.48 24.94
CA LYS A 292 -6.83 -15.08 26.30
C LYS A 292 -5.55 -15.75 26.80
N HIS A 293 -4.45 -15.01 26.92
CA HIS A 293 -3.51 -15.21 28.02
C HIS A 293 -3.94 -14.31 29.18
N ARG A 294 -4.76 -14.84 30.10
CA ARG A 294 -4.91 -14.22 31.43
C ARG A 294 -3.65 -14.54 32.25
N PRO A 295 -3.08 -13.60 33.01
CA PRO A 295 -2.10 -13.94 34.04
C PRO A 295 -2.84 -14.59 35.21
N ARG A 296 -2.51 -15.84 35.55
CA ARG A 296 -3.01 -16.49 36.75
C ARG A 296 -1.88 -16.52 37.78
N PHE A 297 -2.06 -15.75 38.86
CA PHE A 297 -1.26 -15.83 40.07
C PHE A 297 -1.30 -17.26 40.66
N GLY A 298 -0.13 -17.77 41.07
CA GLY A 298 0.03 -18.79 42.10
C GLY A 298 -0.07 -20.27 41.70
N SER A 299 1.08 -20.94 41.59
CA SER A 299 1.52 -22.07 42.46
C SER A 299 2.45 -23.05 41.71
N SER A 300 3.62 -23.29 42.31
CA SER A 300 4.66 -24.29 42.02
C SER A 300 4.25 -25.57 41.28
N ARG A 301 4.97 -25.89 40.20
CA ARG A 301 5.92 -27.04 40.12
C ARG A 301 6.55 -27.12 38.73
N GLY A 302 7.82 -27.52 38.70
CA GLY A 302 8.71 -27.47 37.54
C GLY A 302 8.18 -28.18 36.30
N GLY A 303 8.29 -27.47 35.17
CA GLY A 303 8.19 -27.97 33.81
C GLY A 303 9.28 -27.30 32.95
N PRO A 304 9.64 -27.88 31.80
CA PRO A 304 10.74 -27.39 30.95
C PRO A 304 10.46 -25.95 30.48
N PRO A 305 11.50 -25.16 30.16
CA PRO A 305 11.31 -23.75 29.84
C PRO A 305 10.35 -23.57 28.65
N PRO A 306 9.50 -22.53 28.65
CA PRO A 306 8.57 -22.28 27.56
C PRO A 306 9.34 -21.95 26.27
N PRO A 307 8.79 -22.28 25.09
CA PRO A 307 9.42 -21.94 23.83
C PRO A 307 9.45 -20.42 23.67
N LYS A 308 10.62 -19.87 23.30
CA LYS A 308 10.82 -18.45 23.02
C LYS A 308 9.78 -17.96 22.00
N LYS A 309 8.91 -17.03 22.40
CA LYS A 309 7.97 -16.34 21.49
C LYS A 309 8.77 -15.49 20.50
N PHE A 310 8.55 -15.72 19.21
CA PHE A 310 9.15 -14.96 18.11
C PHE A 310 8.40 -13.63 17.94
N GLY A 311 9.12 -12.50 17.90
CA GLY A 311 8.57 -11.18 17.52
C GLY A 311 8.18 -11.14 16.05
N ASN A 312 7.73 -9.99 15.52
CA ASN A 312 7.53 -9.89 14.07
C ASN A 312 8.86 -10.14 13.37
N PRO A 313 8.87 -10.82 12.20
CA PRO A 313 10.08 -10.99 11.42
C PRO A 313 10.75 -9.63 11.16
N GLY A 314 11.99 -9.50 11.60
CA GLY A 314 12.81 -8.31 11.43
C GLY A 314 12.77 -7.32 12.59
N ASP A 315 12.02 -7.55 13.68
CA ASP A 315 11.99 -6.63 14.84
C ASP A 315 13.34 -6.55 15.58
N ARG A 316 14.21 -7.54 15.40
CA ARG A 316 15.58 -7.51 15.93
C ARG A 316 16.56 -6.83 14.97
N LEU A 317 16.18 -6.61 13.70
CA LEU A 317 17.01 -5.88 12.74
C LEU A 317 16.97 -4.40 13.06
N ARG A 318 18.04 -3.90 13.68
CA ARG A 318 18.25 -2.47 13.85
C ARG A 318 18.88 -1.89 12.60
N LYS A 319 18.45 -0.70 12.19
CA LYS A 319 19.07 0.06 11.10
C LYS A 319 20.57 0.21 11.38
N LYS A 320 21.41 -0.17 10.42
CA LYS A 320 22.86 -0.02 10.54
C LYS A 320 23.25 1.41 10.25
N LYS A 321 24.11 1.98 11.11
CA LYS A 321 24.86 3.18 10.78
C LYS A 321 26.01 2.77 9.88
N TRP A 322 26.08 3.36 8.70
CA TRP A 322 27.14 3.09 7.73
C TRP A 322 28.12 4.26 7.77
N ASP A 323 29.37 3.95 8.10
CA ASP A 323 30.49 4.86 7.86
C ASP A 323 31.03 4.58 6.46
N LEU A 324 30.91 5.54 5.55
CA LEU A 324 31.34 5.38 4.17
C LEU A 324 32.87 5.30 4.04
N ASP A 325 33.61 5.88 4.98
CA ASP A 325 35.08 5.92 4.94
C ASP A 325 35.69 4.58 5.38
N GLU A 326 35.00 3.82 6.23
CA GLU A 326 35.41 2.48 6.66
C GLU A 326 34.98 1.37 5.69
N LEU A 327 34.08 1.66 4.75
CA LEU A 327 33.58 0.66 3.82
C LEU A 327 34.58 0.36 2.70
N PRO A 328 34.73 -0.92 2.29
CA PRO A 328 35.51 -1.27 1.11
C PRO A 328 34.97 -0.50 -0.11
N LYS A 329 35.85 0.25 -0.77
CA LYS A 329 35.54 0.89 -2.04
C LYS A 329 35.29 -0.17 -3.09
N PHE A 330 34.37 0.13 -4.00
CA PHE A 330 34.07 -0.74 -5.12
C PHE A 330 33.83 0.06 -6.39
N GLU A 331 34.17 -0.53 -7.52
CA GLU A 331 33.88 0.02 -8.83
C GLU A 331 32.40 -0.20 -9.17
N LYS A 332 31.78 0.81 -9.80
CA LYS A 332 30.36 0.79 -10.19
C LYS A 332 30.15 0.93 -11.69
N ASN A 333 31.00 1.73 -12.34
CA ASN A 333 30.85 2.08 -13.74
C ASN A 333 31.81 1.24 -14.57
N PHE A 334 31.28 0.19 -15.17
CA PHE A 334 32.02 -0.71 -16.05
C PHE A 334 31.70 -0.46 -17.52
N TYR A 335 30.81 0.50 -17.80
CA TYR A 335 30.35 0.74 -19.14
C TYR A 335 31.38 1.54 -19.92
N ASN A 336 32.00 0.86 -20.90
CA ASN A 336 32.76 1.51 -21.94
C ASN A 336 31.93 1.51 -23.24
N GLU A 337 31.53 2.70 -23.70
CA GLU A 337 30.68 2.82 -24.88
C GLU A 337 31.43 2.33 -26.12
N HIS A 338 30.86 1.34 -26.83
CA HIS A 338 31.47 0.78 -28.04
C HIS A 338 31.59 1.85 -29.15
N LEU A 339 32.65 1.78 -29.98
CA LEU A 339 32.91 2.78 -31.04
C LEU A 339 31.71 3.00 -31.98
N GLU A 340 30.96 1.94 -32.29
CA GLU A 340 29.74 2.04 -33.13
C GLU A 340 28.64 2.88 -32.43
N VAL A 341 28.50 2.73 -31.13
CA VAL A 341 27.52 3.47 -30.32
C VAL A 341 27.98 4.91 -30.10
N GLN A 342 29.27 5.13 -29.86
CA GLN A 342 29.86 6.47 -29.78
C GLN A 342 29.60 7.29 -31.05
N ARG A 343 29.71 6.65 -32.23
CA ARG A 343 29.47 7.26 -33.55
C ARG A 343 28.00 7.58 -33.84
N MET A 344 27.04 7.02 -33.09
CA MET A 344 25.63 7.35 -33.28
C MET A 344 25.40 8.83 -32.99
N THR A 345 24.82 9.53 -33.97
CA THR A 345 24.38 10.91 -33.78
C THR A 345 23.18 10.95 -32.83
N GLN A 346 22.86 12.13 -32.30
CA GLN A 346 21.66 12.30 -31.47
C GLN A 346 20.38 11.89 -32.24
N TYR A 347 20.34 12.16 -33.54
CA TYR A 347 19.24 11.74 -34.41
C TYR A 347 19.12 10.20 -34.49
N ASP A 348 20.25 9.48 -34.65
CA ASP A 348 20.25 8.01 -34.73
C ASP A 348 19.76 7.39 -33.41
N VAL A 349 20.16 7.97 -32.28
CA VAL A 349 19.73 7.54 -30.94
C VAL A 349 18.21 7.74 -30.77
N GLU A 350 17.70 8.90 -31.15
CA GLU A 350 16.27 9.22 -31.05
C GLU A 350 15.42 8.39 -32.02
N ASP A 351 15.90 8.15 -33.24
CA ASP A 351 15.25 7.28 -34.22
C ASP A 351 15.20 5.82 -33.74
N PHE A 352 16.30 5.29 -33.20
CA PHE A 352 16.32 3.94 -32.63
C PHE A 352 15.36 3.82 -31.44
N ARG A 353 15.40 4.79 -30.51
CA ARG A 353 14.48 4.84 -29.36
C ARG A 353 13.03 4.88 -29.83
N ARG A 354 12.69 5.71 -30.82
CA ARG A 354 11.35 5.77 -31.40
C ARG A 354 10.93 4.43 -32.01
N LYS A 355 11.79 3.79 -32.81
CA LYS A 355 11.51 2.50 -33.46
C LYS A 355 11.29 1.34 -32.49
N LYS A 356 12.02 1.34 -31.37
CA LYS A 356 11.91 0.32 -30.31
C LYS A 356 11.01 0.79 -29.15
N GLU A 357 10.26 1.88 -29.34
CA GLU A 357 9.31 2.45 -28.37
C GLU A 357 9.92 2.75 -26.99
N ILE A 358 11.16 3.19 -26.97
CA ILE A 358 11.94 3.50 -25.76
C ILE A 358 11.74 4.96 -25.38
N THR A 359 11.21 5.20 -24.18
CA THR A 359 11.16 6.52 -23.54
C THR A 359 12.12 6.55 -22.36
N VAL A 360 12.90 7.63 -22.25
CA VAL A 360 13.88 7.82 -21.16
C VAL A 360 13.49 9.07 -20.35
N ARG A 361 13.55 8.97 -19.03
CA ARG A 361 13.36 10.08 -18.08
C ARG A 361 14.55 10.15 -17.12
N GLY A 362 15.03 11.37 -16.87
CA GLY A 362 16.25 11.64 -16.11
C GLY A 362 17.42 12.01 -17.02
N SER A 363 18.49 12.55 -16.43
CA SER A 363 19.66 13.05 -17.15
C SER A 363 20.77 12.00 -17.30
N GLY A 364 21.63 12.16 -18.31
CA GLY A 364 22.87 11.38 -18.46
C GLY A 364 22.66 9.90 -18.81
N CYS A 365 21.52 9.50 -19.35
CA CYS A 365 21.28 8.11 -19.75
C CYS A 365 22.21 7.72 -20.93
N PRO A 366 22.98 6.61 -20.84
CA PRO A 366 23.80 6.12 -21.95
C PRO A 366 22.99 5.84 -23.23
N LYS A 367 23.66 5.87 -24.38
CA LYS A 367 23.03 5.52 -25.66
C LYS A 367 22.62 4.03 -25.67
N PRO A 368 21.52 3.67 -26.33
CA PRO A 368 21.10 2.27 -26.43
C PRO A 368 22.06 1.47 -27.31
N VAL A 369 22.29 0.22 -26.96
CA VAL A 369 23.01 -0.74 -27.80
C VAL A 369 22.05 -1.41 -28.77
N THR A 370 22.48 -1.60 -30.02
CA THR A 370 21.68 -2.28 -31.07
C THR A 370 22.00 -3.76 -31.19
N ASN A 371 23.18 -4.18 -30.74
CA ASN A 371 23.65 -5.57 -30.78
C ASN A 371 24.35 -5.97 -29.47
N PHE A 372 24.41 -7.27 -29.16
CA PHE A 372 25.00 -7.77 -27.91
C PHE A 372 26.49 -7.42 -27.75
N HIS A 373 27.29 -7.45 -28.83
CA HIS A 373 28.73 -7.12 -28.76
C HIS A 373 28.99 -5.68 -28.34
N GLN A 374 28.06 -4.77 -28.61
CA GLN A 374 28.17 -3.35 -28.27
C GLN A 374 27.97 -3.08 -26.78
N ALA A 375 27.34 -4.01 -26.04
CA ALA A 375 27.25 -3.94 -24.59
C ALA A 375 28.61 -4.22 -23.90
N GLN A 376 29.61 -4.67 -24.67
CA GLN A 376 30.96 -5.00 -24.19
C GLN A 376 30.93 -6.01 -23.04
N PHE A 377 30.00 -6.96 -23.10
CA PHE A 377 30.00 -8.08 -22.18
C PHE A 377 31.28 -8.92 -22.34
N PRO A 378 31.83 -9.47 -21.25
CA PRO A 378 32.94 -10.39 -21.34
C PRO A 378 32.59 -11.66 -22.14
N GLN A 379 33.61 -12.32 -22.70
CA GLN A 379 33.43 -13.45 -23.61
C GLN A 379 32.56 -14.57 -23.02
N TYR A 380 32.72 -14.87 -21.72
CA TYR A 380 31.95 -15.91 -21.04
C TYR A 380 30.44 -15.63 -20.97
N VAL A 381 29.99 -14.37 -21.07
CA VAL A 381 28.57 -13.99 -21.19
C VAL A 381 28.13 -14.13 -22.64
N MET A 382 28.96 -13.66 -23.57
CA MET A 382 28.70 -13.72 -25.01
C MET A 382 28.52 -15.16 -25.49
N ASP A 383 29.36 -16.09 -25.00
CA ASP A 383 29.26 -17.52 -25.32
C ASP A 383 27.89 -18.09 -24.90
N VAL A 384 27.39 -17.71 -23.71
CA VAL A 384 26.08 -18.17 -23.23
C VAL A 384 24.95 -17.60 -24.09
N LEU A 385 25.02 -16.32 -24.49
CA LEU A 385 24.05 -15.69 -25.38
C LEU A 385 24.01 -16.39 -26.76
N LEU A 386 25.18 -16.74 -27.29
CA LEU A 386 25.32 -17.47 -28.56
C LEU A 386 24.74 -18.90 -28.45
N HIS A 387 25.01 -19.61 -27.36
CA HIS A 387 24.46 -20.95 -27.13
C HIS A 387 22.94 -20.97 -27.00
N GLN A 388 22.32 -19.88 -26.55
CA GLN A 388 20.87 -19.71 -26.46
C GLN A 388 20.24 -19.21 -27.78
N ASN A 389 21.04 -19.03 -28.84
CA ASN A 389 20.60 -18.52 -30.15
C ASN A 389 19.90 -17.15 -30.10
N PHE A 390 20.25 -16.29 -29.13
CA PHE A 390 19.73 -14.92 -29.11
C PHE A 390 20.45 -14.05 -30.14
N LYS A 391 19.66 -13.53 -31.10
CA LYS A 391 20.20 -12.77 -32.24
C LYS A 391 20.47 -11.31 -31.91
N GLU A 392 19.52 -10.66 -31.23
CA GLU A 392 19.60 -9.23 -30.88
C GLU A 392 19.03 -8.99 -29.48
N PRO A 393 19.48 -7.93 -28.76
CA PRO A 393 18.88 -7.54 -27.49
C PRO A 393 17.45 -7.05 -27.71
N THR A 394 16.56 -7.39 -26.78
CA THR A 394 15.20 -6.80 -26.75
C THR A 394 15.27 -5.30 -26.45
N ALA A 395 14.18 -4.55 -26.70
CA ALA A 395 14.17 -3.09 -26.48
C ALA A 395 14.56 -2.69 -25.04
N ILE A 396 14.08 -3.43 -24.03
CA ILE A 396 14.43 -3.18 -22.63
C ILE A 396 15.90 -3.53 -22.34
N GLN A 397 16.45 -4.54 -22.99
CA GLN A 397 17.87 -4.93 -22.87
C GLN A 397 18.78 -3.90 -23.57
N ALA A 398 18.40 -3.46 -24.77
CA ALA A 398 19.14 -2.48 -25.57
C ALA A 398 19.42 -1.17 -24.81
N GLN A 399 18.44 -0.66 -24.07
CA GLN A 399 18.64 0.54 -23.25
C GLN A 399 19.06 0.21 -21.81
N GLY A 400 18.62 -0.93 -21.26
CA GLY A 400 18.88 -1.34 -19.88
C GLY A 400 20.30 -1.80 -19.61
N PHE A 401 20.94 -2.56 -20.52
CA PHE A 401 22.32 -3.01 -20.35
C PHE A 401 23.33 -1.87 -20.16
N PRO A 402 23.43 -0.87 -21.06
CA PRO A 402 24.41 0.20 -20.88
C PRO A 402 24.11 1.05 -19.65
N LEU A 403 22.83 1.24 -19.29
CA LEU A 403 22.44 1.96 -18.09
C LEU A 403 22.83 1.21 -16.80
N ALA A 404 22.54 -0.09 -16.71
CA ALA A 404 22.91 -0.91 -15.57
C ALA A 404 24.44 -1.04 -15.42
N LEU A 405 25.17 -1.25 -16.53
CA LEU A 405 26.64 -1.33 -16.54
C LEU A 405 27.30 0.01 -16.16
N SER A 406 26.61 1.15 -16.35
CA SER A 406 27.13 2.46 -15.94
C SER A 406 27.13 2.69 -14.43
N GLY A 407 26.55 1.77 -13.64
CA GLY A 407 26.52 1.84 -12.19
C GLY A 407 25.46 2.79 -11.61
N ARG A 408 24.56 3.29 -12.44
CA ARG A 408 23.48 4.20 -12.05
C ARG A 408 22.26 3.44 -11.53
N ASP A 409 21.57 4.04 -10.57
CA ASP A 409 20.26 3.56 -10.16
C ASP A 409 19.26 3.71 -11.30
N MET A 410 18.34 2.76 -11.43
CA MET A 410 17.39 2.79 -12.53
C MET A 410 16.06 2.14 -12.23
N VAL A 411 15.05 2.57 -12.98
CA VAL A 411 13.72 1.96 -13.06
C VAL A 411 13.49 1.52 -14.50
N GLY A 412 13.32 0.22 -14.74
CA GLY A 412 13.08 -0.37 -16.05
C GLY A 412 11.66 -0.91 -16.19
N ILE A 413 10.87 -0.30 -17.07
CA ILE A 413 9.45 -0.63 -17.25
C ILE A 413 9.24 -1.18 -18.65
N ALA A 414 8.81 -2.44 -18.73
CA ALA A 414 8.50 -3.10 -19.99
C ALA A 414 7.54 -4.27 -19.75
N GLN A 415 6.72 -4.61 -20.74
CA GLN A 415 5.74 -5.70 -20.64
C GLN A 415 6.35 -7.04 -20.19
N THR A 416 5.50 -7.96 -19.71
CA THR A 416 5.91 -9.35 -19.43
C THR A 416 6.47 -10.01 -20.68
N GLY A 417 7.44 -10.94 -20.51
CA GLY A 417 8.11 -11.60 -21.64
C GLY A 417 9.12 -10.76 -22.42
N SER A 418 9.31 -9.46 -22.10
CA SER A 418 10.26 -8.57 -22.80
C SER A 418 11.74 -8.82 -22.49
N GLY A 419 12.09 -9.81 -21.65
CA GLY A 419 13.49 -10.14 -21.34
C GLY A 419 14.13 -9.32 -20.21
N LYS A 420 13.32 -8.72 -19.31
CA LYS A 420 13.80 -7.96 -18.12
C LYS A 420 14.78 -8.74 -17.25
N THR A 421 14.57 -10.05 -17.06
CA THR A 421 15.42 -10.90 -16.22
C THR A 421 16.88 -10.88 -16.65
N LEU A 422 17.15 -11.02 -17.94
CA LEU A 422 18.52 -10.93 -18.45
C LEU A 422 19.04 -9.49 -18.40
N ALA A 423 18.16 -8.49 -18.58
CA ALA A 423 18.51 -7.07 -18.52
C ALA A 423 19.18 -6.69 -17.18
N TYR A 424 18.80 -7.33 -16.06
CA TYR A 424 19.45 -7.10 -14.76
C TYR A 424 20.47 -8.17 -14.35
N LEU A 425 20.35 -9.43 -14.80
CA LEU A 425 21.28 -10.50 -14.41
C LEU A 425 22.63 -10.43 -15.13
N LEU A 426 22.66 -10.10 -16.43
CA LEU A 426 23.92 -10.05 -17.17
C LEU A 426 24.83 -8.91 -16.67
N PRO A 427 24.32 -7.68 -16.44
CA PRO A 427 25.10 -6.64 -15.77
C PRO A 427 25.50 -7.02 -14.35
N ALA A 428 24.65 -7.75 -13.59
CA ALA A 428 25.03 -8.24 -12.26
C ALA A 428 26.24 -9.19 -12.30
N ILE A 429 26.33 -10.08 -13.29
CA ILE A 429 27.48 -10.97 -13.48
C ILE A 429 28.75 -10.17 -13.75
N VAL A 430 28.69 -9.16 -14.62
CA VAL A 430 29.82 -8.25 -14.89
C VAL A 430 30.22 -7.51 -13.61
N HIS A 431 29.24 -6.97 -12.89
CA HIS A 431 29.44 -6.25 -11.63
C HIS A 431 30.18 -7.12 -10.62
N ILE A 432 29.73 -8.36 -10.40
CA ILE A 432 30.32 -9.33 -9.46
C ILE A 432 31.77 -9.63 -9.81
N ASN A 433 32.08 -9.85 -11.10
CA ASN A 433 33.42 -10.24 -11.52
C ASN A 433 34.47 -9.14 -11.38
N HIS A 434 34.04 -7.88 -11.24
CA HIS A 434 34.92 -6.75 -10.92
C HIS A 434 35.00 -6.46 -9.42
N GLN A 435 34.37 -7.28 -8.57
CA GLN A 435 34.55 -7.21 -7.12
C GLN A 435 35.61 -8.20 -6.65
N PRO A 436 36.25 -7.95 -5.49
CA PRO A 436 37.07 -8.97 -4.84
C PRO A 436 36.26 -10.25 -4.61
N TYR A 437 36.91 -11.41 -4.74
CA TYR A 437 36.27 -12.70 -4.45
C TYR A 437 35.68 -12.72 -3.03
N LEU A 438 34.63 -13.53 -2.84
CA LEU A 438 34.01 -13.69 -1.53
C LEU A 438 34.97 -14.38 -0.57
N GLU A 439 35.10 -13.81 0.63
CA GLU A 439 35.78 -14.44 1.75
C GLU A 439 34.79 -15.25 2.59
N ARG A 440 35.31 -16.09 3.51
CA ARG A 440 34.45 -16.83 4.43
C ARG A 440 33.71 -15.85 5.34
N GLY A 441 32.38 -15.98 5.38
CA GLY A 441 31.52 -15.10 6.18
C GLY A 441 31.01 -13.86 5.43
N ASP A 442 31.42 -13.67 4.17
CA ASP A 442 30.82 -12.67 3.31
C ASP A 442 29.38 -13.04 2.92
N GLY A 443 28.56 -12.00 2.83
CA GLY A 443 27.22 -12.07 2.24
C GLY A 443 27.26 -11.88 0.72
N PRO A 444 26.09 -11.96 0.05
CA PRO A 444 26.00 -11.80 -1.40
C PRO A 444 26.39 -10.39 -1.87
N ILE A 445 26.92 -10.32 -3.09
CA ILE A 445 27.22 -9.07 -3.79
C ILE A 445 25.96 -8.56 -4.51
N CYS A 446 25.25 -9.47 -5.18
CA CYS A 446 23.98 -9.21 -5.85
C CYS A 446 22.82 -9.80 -5.04
N LEU A 447 21.83 -8.96 -4.73
CA LEU A 447 20.57 -9.38 -4.11
C LEU A 447 19.41 -9.07 -5.05
N VAL A 448 18.62 -10.09 -5.39
CA VAL A 448 17.37 -9.93 -6.15
C VAL A 448 16.20 -10.25 -5.24
N LEU A 449 15.29 -9.30 -5.04
CA LEU A 449 14.06 -9.50 -4.28
C LEU A 449 12.88 -9.71 -5.23
N ALA A 450 12.10 -10.75 -4.96
CA ALA A 450 10.91 -11.10 -5.71
C ALA A 450 9.69 -11.35 -4.78
N PRO A 451 8.47 -11.03 -5.22
CA PRO A 451 7.25 -11.11 -4.37
C PRO A 451 6.78 -12.53 -4.09
N THR A 452 7.08 -13.49 -4.98
CA THR A 452 6.62 -14.88 -4.86
C THR A 452 7.79 -15.85 -4.87
N ARG A 453 7.58 -17.02 -4.25
CA ARG A 453 8.62 -18.04 -4.08
C ARG A 453 9.01 -18.66 -5.41
N GLU A 454 8.00 -18.86 -6.25
CA GLU A 454 8.09 -19.47 -7.57
C GLU A 454 8.85 -18.56 -8.55
N LEU A 455 8.59 -17.25 -8.51
CA LEU A 455 9.36 -16.28 -9.28
C LEU A 455 10.82 -16.25 -8.83
N ALA A 456 11.07 -16.25 -7.52
CA ALA A 456 12.43 -16.30 -6.98
C ALA A 456 13.20 -17.55 -7.46
N GLN A 457 12.57 -18.73 -7.46
CA GLN A 457 13.17 -19.96 -8.00
C GLN A 457 13.43 -19.86 -9.51
N GLN A 458 12.50 -19.30 -10.28
CA GLN A 458 12.68 -19.12 -11.73
C GLN A 458 13.86 -18.20 -12.04
N VAL A 459 13.97 -17.06 -11.35
CA VAL A 459 15.11 -16.14 -11.53
C VAL A 459 16.41 -16.80 -11.08
N GLN A 460 16.41 -17.61 -10.02
CA GLN A 460 17.59 -18.35 -9.60
C GLN A 460 18.06 -19.38 -10.64
N GLN A 461 17.13 -20.08 -11.30
CA GLN A 461 17.48 -21.01 -12.38
C GLN A 461 18.17 -20.28 -13.52
N VAL A 462 17.62 -19.13 -13.95
CA VAL A 462 18.27 -18.28 -14.96
C VAL A 462 19.64 -17.81 -14.45
N ALA A 463 19.75 -17.33 -13.21
CA ALA A 463 21.05 -16.93 -12.65
C ALA A 463 22.07 -18.08 -12.62
N TYR A 464 21.62 -19.31 -12.38
CA TYR A 464 22.47 -20.51 -12.41
C TYR A 464 22.97 -20.82 -13.82
N ASP A 465 22.09 -20.81 -14.82
CA ASP A 465 22.43 -21.13 -16.21
C ASP A 465 23.48 -20.17 -16.77
N TYR A 466 23.36 -18.88 -16.44
CA TYR A 466 24.27 -17.82 -16.93
C TYR A 466 25.47 -17.59 -16.02
N GLY A 467 25.37 -17.89 -14.72
CA GLY A 467 26.47 -17.73 -13.75
C GLY A 467 27.52 -18.84 -13.82
N LYS A 468 27.14 -20.04 -14.31
CA LYS A 468 28.02 -21.21 -14.35
C LYS A 468 29.30 -20.99 -15.18
N SER A 469 29.23 -20.24 -16.27
CA SER A 469 30.40 -19.90 -17.10
C SER A 469 31.42 -19.01 -16.37
N SER A 470 30.98 -18.31 -15.32
CA SER A 470 31.78 -17.35 -14.53
C SER A 470 32.20 -17.85 -13.16
N ARG A 471 31.94 -19.13 -12.82
CA ARG A 471 32.12 -19.68 -11.45
C ARG A 471 31.32 -18.94 -10.38
N ILE A 472 30.26 -18.24 -10.77
CA ILE A 472 29.36 -17.52 -9.87
C ILE A 472 28.36 -18.52 -9.28
N LYS A 473 28.24 -18.54 -7.96
CA LYS A 473 27.26 -19.35 -7.23
C LYS A 473 26.01 -18.52 -6.94
N SER A 474 24.85 -19.13 -7.13
CA SER A 474 23.56 -18.54 -6.78
C SER A 474 22.77 -19.45 -5.84
N THR A 475 21.91 -18.86 -5.00
CA THR A 475 20.93 -19.61 -4.20
C THR A 475 19.60 -18.86 -4.11
N CYS A 476 18.54 -19.59 -3.75
CA CYS A 476 17.20 -19.06 -3.59
C CYS A 476 16.74 -19.16 -2.13
N VAL A 477 16.36 -18.03 -1.53
CA VAL A 477 16.00 -17.90 -0.12
C VAL A 477 14.51 -17.55 0.00
N TYR A 478 13.70 -18.53 0.36
CA TYR A 478 12.24 -18.38 0.37
C TYR A 478 11.54 -19.26 1.40
N GLY A 479 10.36 -18.80 1.85
CA GLY A 479 9.54 -19.46 2.87
C GLY A 479 8.97 -20.82 2.44
N GLY A 480 8.49 -21.63 3.39
CA GLY A 480 7.81 -22.91 3.09
C GLY A 480 8.72 -24.09 2.74
N ALA A 481 9.96 -23.85 2.33
CA ALA A 481 10.99 -24.89 2.18
C ALA A 481 11.90 -25.01 3.44
N PRO A 482 12.54 -26.17 3.66
CA PRO A 482 13.47 -26.38 4.78
C PRO A 482 14.59 -25.34 4.82
N LYS A 483 14.90 -24.82 6.02
CA LYS A 483 15.95 -23.79 6.22
C LYS A 483 17.37 -24.32 5.99
N GLY A 484 17.61 -25.59 6.34
CA GLY A 484 18.96 -26.18 6.38
C GLY A 484 19.76 -26.06 5.07
N PRO A 485 19.22 -26.48 3.91
CA PRO A 485 19.90 -26.33 2.62
C PRO A 485 20.21 -24.86 2.28
N GLN A 486 19.23 -23.96 2.46
CA GLN A 486 19.41 -22.52 2.17
C GLN A 486 20.50 -21.89 3.06
N ILE A 487 20.54 -22.25 4.35
CA ILE A 487 21.60 -21.79 5.27
C ILE A 487 22.96 -22.30 4.82
N ARG A 488 23.04 -23.58 4.44
CA ARG A 488 24.30 -24.20 3.97
C ARG A 488 24.85 -23.51 2.73
N ASP A 489 23.97 -23.15 1.78
CA ASP A 489 24.38 -22.42 0.58
C ASP A 489 24.91 -21.03 0.93
N LEU A 490 24.21 -20.29 1.80
CA LEU A 490 24.65 -18.98 2.28
C LEU A 490 25.99 -19.05 3.02
N GLU A 491 26.18 -20.03 3.91
CA GLU A 491 27.42 -20.23 4.67
C GLU A 491 28.60 -20.65 3.79
N ARG A 492 28.35 -21.34 2.67
CA ARG A 492 29.36 -21.66 1.64
C ARG A 492 29.76 -20.43 0.80
N GLY A 493 29.05 -19.32 0.93
CA GLY A 493 29.21 -18.10 0.15
C GLY A 493 28.57 -18.22 -1.23
N VAL A 494 27.73 -17.25 -1.57
CA VAL A 494 27.07 -17.10 -2.87
C VAL A 494 27.19 -15.65 -3.31
N GLU A 495 27.56 -15.42 -4.56
CA GLU A 495 27.68 -14.08 -5.10
C GLU A 495 26.29 -13.49 -5.43
N ILE A 496 25.35 -14.34 -5.86
CA ILE A 496 23.96 -13.95 -6.17
C ILE A 496 22.99 -14.63 -5.18
N CYS A 497 22.20 -13.81 -4.48
CA CYS A 497 21.08 -14.29 -3.67
C CYS A 497 19.77 -13.80 -4.28
N ILE A 498 18.85 -14.72 -4.58
CA ILE A 498 17.48 -14.40 -4.98
C ILE A 498 16.58 -14.74 -3.80
N ALA A 499 15.71 -13.83 -3.37
CA ALA A 499 14.96 -14.04 -2.15
C ALA A 499 13.54 -13.46 -2.14
N THR A 500 12.66 -14.12 -1.39
CA THR A 500 11.41 -13.51 -0.92
C THR A 500 11.65 -12.81 0.42
N PRO A 501 11.11 -11.60 0.68
CA PRO A 501 11.52 -10.78 1.81
C PRO A 501 11.47 -11.47 3.18
N GLY A 502 10.35 -12.13 3.51
CA GLY A 502 10.16 -12.72 4.84
C GLY A 502 11.22 -13.75 5.26
N ARG A 503 11.67 -14.64 4.36
CA ARG A 503 12.72 -15.62 4.70
C ARG A 503 14.10 -14.99 4.78
N LEU A 504 14.38 -14.00 3.94
CA LEU A 504 15.64 -13.27 4.02
C LEU A 504 15.77 -12.54 5.34
N ILE A 505 14.71 -11.87 5.79
CA ILE A 505 14.66 -11.19 7.08
C ILE A 505 14.97 -12.15 8.24
N ASP A 506 14.33 -13.32 8.26
CA ASP A 506 14.58 -14.39 9.24
C ASP A 506 16.06 -14.81 9.28
N PHE A 507 16.70 -14.94 8.11
CA PHE A 507 18.13 -15.27 8.03
C PHE A 507 19.07 -14.12 8.40
N LEU A 508 18.70 -12.88 8.11
CA LEU A 508 19.46 -11.70 8.55
C LEU A 508 19.40 -11.58 10.08
N GLU A 509 18.22 -11.76 10.68
CA GLU A 509 18.03 -11.73 12.14
C GLU A 509 18.80 -12.84 12.85
N ALA A 510 18.78 -14.04 12.28
CA ALA A 510 19.48 -15.20 12.83
C ALA A 510 20.99 -15.19 12.54
N GLY A 511 21.51 -14.16 11.87
CA GLY A 511 22.92 -14.04 11.50
C GLY A 511 23.41 -15.14 10.56
N LYS A 512 22.51 -15.72 9.76
CA LYS A 512 22.83 -16.77 8.76
C LYS A 512 23.38 -16.21 7.45
N THR A 513 23.12 -14.93 7.21
CA THR A 513 23.77 -14.14 6.16
C THR A 513 23.83 -12.68 6.60
N ASN A 514 24.42 -11.82 5.77
CA ASN A 514 24.50 -10.38 5.96
C ASN A 514 24.51 -9.68 4.59
N LEU A 515 24.30 -8.36 4.55
CA LEU A 515 24.31 -7.60 3.30
C LEU A 515 25.44 -6.56 3.24
N ARG A 516 26.57 -6.83 3.91
CA ARG A 516 27.72 -5.89 3.93
C ARG A 516 28.40 -5.76 2.57
N ARG A 517 28.47 -6.86 1.82
CA ARG A 517 29.05 -6.90 0.46
C ARG A 517 28.02 -6.57 -0.64
N CYS A 518 26.74 -6.39 -0.28
CA CYS A 518 25.68 -6.16 -1.24
C CYS A 518 25.82 -4.76 -1.84
N THR A 519 26.17 -4.72 -3.13
CA THR A 519 26.47 -3.50 -3.90
C THR A 519 25.59 -3.37 -5.14
N TYR A 520 24.85 -4.43 -5.49
CA TYR A 520 23.90 -4.46 -6.59
C TYR A 520 22.57 -5.05 -6.10
N LEU A 521 21.56 -4.21 -5.95
CA LEU A 521 20.23 -4.57 -5.46
C LEU A 521 19.22 -4.50 -6.61
N VAL A 522 18.46 -5.57 -6.79
CA VAL A 522 17.36 -5.66 -7.75
C VAL A 522 16.05 -5.85 -7.02
N LEU A 523 15.05 -5.02 -7.33
CA LEU A 523 13.64 -5.28 -7.00
C LEU A 523 12.93 -5.71 -8.29
N ASP A 524 12.58 -6.99 -8.40
CA ASP A 524 11.78 -7.50 -9.52
C ASP A 524 10.30 -7.47 -9.14
N GLU A 525 9.43 -7.17 -10.11
CA GLU A 525 8.02 -6.80 -9.88
C GLU A 525 7.90 -5.68 -8.81
N ALA A 526 8.69 -4.62 -8.99
CA ALA A 526 8.93 -3.58 -7.98
C ALA A 526 7.66 -2.84 -7.54
N ASP A 527 6.65 -2.69 -8.40
CA ASP A 527 5.35 -2.12 -8.05
C ASP A 527 4.60 -2.93 -7.00
N ARG A 528 4.74 -4.26 -7.03
CA ARG A 528 4.22 -5.14 -5.99
C ARG A 528 5.10 -5.15 -4.75
N MET A 529 6.42 -5.12 -4.92
CA MET A 529 7.34 -5.08 -3.78
C MET A 529 7.22 -3.77 -2.97
N LEU A 530 6.73 -2.71 -3.60
CA LEU A 530 6.47 -1.40 -3.00
C LEU A 530 4.97 -1.19 -2.68
N ASP A 531 4.14 -2.24 -2.76
CA ASP A 531 2.78 -2.19 -2.23
C ASP A 531 2.79 -2.14 -0.69
N MET A 532 1.65 -1.77 -0.09
CA MET A 532 1.53 -1.60 1.36
C MET A 532 1.79 -2.89 2.17
N GLY A 533 1.85 -4.07 1.53
CA GLY A 533 2.11 -5.35 2.20
C GLY A 533 3.59 -5.74 2.21
N PHE A 534 4.35 -5.40 1.17
CA PHE A 534 5.77 -5.74 1.04
C PHE A 534 6.71 -4.60 1.44
N GLU A 535 6.29 -3.34 1.29
CA GLU A 535 7.16 -2.17 1.52
C GLU A 535 7.87 -2.19 2.88
N PRO A 536 7.20 -2.50 4.03
CA PRO A 536 7.89 -2.52 5.31
C PRO A 536 8.99 -3.58 5.38
N GLN A 537 8.77 -4.73 4.72
CA GLN A 537 9.77 -5.79 4.64
C GLN A 537 10.94 -5.38 3.75
N ILE A 538 10.67 -4.71 2.62
CA ILE A 538 11.71 -4.15 1.75
C ILE A 538 12.55 -3.13 2.53
N ARG A 539 11.92 -2.20 3.24
CA ARG A 539 12.62 -1.19 4.04
C ARG A 539 13.53 -1.84 5.10
N LYS A 540 13.04 -2.84 5.84
CA LYS A 540 13.85 -3.60 6.80
C LYS A 540 15.08 -4.25 6.15
N ILE A 541 14.97 -4.78 4.92
CA ILE A 541 16.10 -5.38 4.19
C ILE A 541 17.06 -4.30 3.70
N VAL A 542 16.55 -3.25 3.06
CA VAL A 542 17.36 -2.20 2.45
C VAL A 542 18.12 -1.38 3.49
N ASP A 543 17.56 -1.17 4.68
CA ASP A 543 18.25 -0.54 5.82
C ASP A 543 19.47 -1.36 6.32
N GLN A 544 19.59 -2.63 5.90
CA GLN A 544 20.75 -3.50 6.17
C GLN A 544 21.79 -3.50 5.04
N ILE A 545 21.58 -2.73 3.97
CA ILE A 545 22.49 -2.61 2.82
C ILE A 545 23.19 -1.24 2.88
N ARG A 546 24.44 -1.20 2.42
CA ARG A 546 25.19 0.05 2.30
C ARG A 546 24.46 1.06 1.40
N PRO A 547 24.50 2.37 1.75
CA PRO A 547 23.73 3.40 1.05
C PRO A 547 24.25 3.67 -0.37
N ASP A 548 25.52 3.43 -0.63
CA ASP A 548 26.17 3.58 -1.93
C ASP A 548 26.05 2.35 -2.81
N ARG A 549 25.12 1.41 -2.56
CA ARG A 549 24.76 0.36 -3.53
C ARG A 549 24.20 0.96 -4.84
N GLN A 550 24.20 0.17 -5.91
CA GLN A 550 23.35 0.41 -7.07
C GLN A 550 21.98 -0.27 -6.86
N THR A 551 20.88 0.44 -7.13
CA THR A 551 19.51 -0.06 -7.00
C THR A 551 18.80 -0.05 -8.36
N LEU A 552 18.29 -1.21 -8.77
CA LEU A 552 17.58 -1.39 -10.03
C LEU A 552 16.18 -1.95 -9.76
N MET A 553 15.15 -1.22 -10.18
CA MET A 553 13.76 -1.65 -10.05
C MET A 553 13.18 -2.02 -11.41
N TRP A 554 12.49 -3.15 -11.49
CA TRP A 554 11.92 -3.64 -12.74
C TRP A 554 10.46 -4.02 -12.54
N SER A 555 9.59 -3.60 -13.46
CA SER A 555 8.20 -4.04 -13.46
C SER A 555 7.57 -3.94 -14.85
N ALA A 556 6.44 -4.61 -15.05
CA ALA A 556 5.56 -4.37 -16.18
C ALA A 556 4.66 -3.15 -15.99
N THR A 557 4.36 -2.76 -14.75
CA THR A 557 3.50 -1.61 -14.46
C THR A 557 4.19 -0.65 -13.49
N TRP A 558 3.94 0.64 -13.65
CA TRP A 558 4.59 1.67 -12.81
C TRP A 558 3.63 2.80 -12.46
N PRO A 559 2.64 2.52 -11.60
CA PRO A 559 1.60 3.47 -11.24
C PRO A 559 2.17 4.62 -10.40
N LYS A 560 1.43 5.74 -10.29
CA LYS A 560 1.97 6.98 -9.70
C LYS A 560 2.26 6.84 -8.21
N GLU A 561 1.47 6.03 -7.52
CA GLU A 561 1.54 5.78 -6.08
C GLU A 561 2.87 5.08 -5.72
N VAL A 562 3.33 4.16 -6.56
CA VAL A 562 4.60 3.42 -6.40
C VAL A 562 5.81 4.31 -6.68
N ARG A 563 5.70 5.28 -7.60
CA ARG A 563 6.83 6.16 -8.00
C ARG A 563 7.38 6.93 -6.81
N GLN A 564 6.51 7.52 -6.00
CA GLN A 564 6.92 8.32 -4.84
C GLN A 564 7.55 7.45 -3.75
N LEU A 565 7.07 6.21 -3.57
CA LEU A 565 7.67 5.25 -2.64
C LEU A 565 9.03 4.72 -3.14
N ALA A 566 9.20 4.57 -4.45
CA ALA A 566 10.46 4.11 -5.04
C ALA A 566 11.62 5.09 -4.79
N GLU A 567 11.34 6.39 -4.72
CA GLU A 567 12.35 7.44 -4.48
C GLU A 567 13.08 7.27 -3.14
N ASP A 568 12.45 6.67 -2.12
CA ASP A 568 13.08 6.37 -0.82
C ASP A 568 14.24 5.36 -0.94
N PHE A 569 14.24 4.54 -1.99
CA PHE A 569 15.20 3.45 -2.18
C PHE A 569 16.23 3.73 -3.28
N LEU A 570 16.05 4.79 -4.06
CA LEU A 570 16.83 5.15 -5.25
C LEU A 570 17.63 6.44 -5.05
N ARG A 571 18.72 6.61 -5.82
CA ARG A 571 19.55 7.83 -5.83
C ARG A 571 19.88 8.27 -7.25
N GLU A 572 19.54 9.52 -7.61
CA GLU A 572 19.83 10.11 -8.93
C GLU A 572 19.56 9.14 -10.10
N TYR A 573 18.38 8.50 -10.07
CA TYR A 573 18.07 7.37 -10.93
C TYR A 573 17.59 7.80 -12.32
N VAL A 574 17.67 6.88 -13.28
CA VAL A 574 17.03 7.03 -14.59
C VAL A 574 15.91 6.03 -14.78
N GLN A 575 14.79 6.52 -15.29
CA GLN A 575 13.64 5.69 -15.64
C GLN A 575 13.61 5.45 -17.16
N ILE A 576 13.49 4.19 -17.55
CA ILE A 576 13.28 3.78 -18.93
C ILE A 576 11.94 3.05 -19.06
N ASN A 577 11.20 3.37 -20.11
CA ASN A 577 9.89 2.81 -20.42
C ASN A 577 9.90 2.27 -21.85
N ILE A 578 9.40 1.06 -22.05
CA ILE A 578 9.20 0.44 -23.36
C ILE A 578 7.71 0.34 -23.62
N GLY A 579 7.24 0.88 -24.74
CA GLY A 579 5.83 0.93 -25.11
C GLY A 579 5.10 2.12 -24.50
N ALA A 580 3.79 1.99 -24.30
CA ALA A 580 2.94 3.07 -23.80
C ALA A 580 3.32 3.50 -22.36
N LEU A 581 3.21 4.81 -22.10
CA LEU A 581 3.45 5.38 -20.77
C LEU A 581 2.29 5.14 -19.79
N GLU A 582 1.12 4.81 -20.32
CA GLU A 582 -0.08 4.43 -19.57
C GLU A 582 -0.17 2.90 -19.44
N LEU A 583 -1.02 2.42 -18.53
CA LEU A 583 -1.15 0.98 -18.27
C LEU A 583 -1.68 0.26 -19.52
N SER A 584 -0.80 -0.38 -20.28
CA SER A 584 -1.14 -1.14 -21.48
C SER A 584 -0.90 -2.63 -21.28
N ALA A 585 -1.91 -3.46 -21.56
CA ALA A 585 -1.72 -4.90 -21.69
C ALA A 585 -0.87 -5.21 -22.94
N ASN A 586 -0.28 -6.41 -23.01
CA ASN A 586 0.47 -6.84 -24.19
C ASN A 586 -0.48 -6.94 -25.39
N HIS A 587 -0.12 -6.27 -26.50
CA HIS A 587 -0.94 -6.19 -27.71
C HIS A 587 -1.13 -7.53 -28.44
N ASN A 588 -0.30 -8.54 -28.14
CA ASN A 588 -0.42 -9.88 -28.72
C ASN A 588 -1.54 -10.70 -28.05
N ILE A 589 -2.17 -10.20 -26.98
CA ILE A 589 -3.23 -10.91 -26.26
C ILE A 589 -4.59 -10.49 -26.83
N LEU A 590 -5.35 -11.44 -27.40
CA LEU A 590 -6.75 -11.25 -27.72
C LEU A 590 -7.56 -11.14 -26.42
N GLN A 591 -8.15 -9.96 -26.18
CA GLN A 591 -8.92 -9.70 -24.96
C GLN A 591 -10.42 -9.80 -25.24
N ILE A 592 -11.07 -10.76 -24.58
CA ILE A 592 -12.52 -10.97 -24.67
C ILE A 592 -13.12 -10.75 -23.27
N VAL A 593 -14.19 -9.95 -23.19
CA VAL A 593 -14.91 -9.65 -21.94
C VAL A 593 -16.36 -10.12 -22.06
N ASP A 594 -16.72 -11.12 -21.26
CA ASP A 594 -18.09 -11.63 -21.17
C ASP A 594 -18.78 -11.08 -19.90
N VAL A 595 -19.78 -10.21 -20.11
CA VAL A 595 -20.53 -9.57 -19.02
C VAL A 595 -21.68 -10.49 -18.62
N CYS A 596 -21.57 -11.08 -17.42
CA CYS A 596 -22.54 -12.05 -16.90
C CYS A 596 -22.78 -11.89 -15.40
N MET A 597 -23.86 -12.52 -14.92
CA MET A 597 -24.17 -12.65 -13.50
C MET A 597 -23.32 -13.75 -12.85
N GLU A 598 -23.14 -13.66 -11.53
CA GLU A 598 -22.26 -14.58 -10.78
C GLU A 598 -22.66 -16.05 -10.90
N ASN A 599 -23.97 -16.34 -10.99
CA ASN A 599 -24.52 -17.69 -11.13
C ASN A 599 -24.35 -18.27 -12.56
N GLU A 600 -24.01 -17.46 -13.55
CA GLU A 600 -23.82 -17.89 -14.94
C GLU A 600 -22.38 -18.34 -15.22
N LYS A 601 -21.42 -17.90 -14.39
CA LYS A 601 -19.98 -18.15 -14.58
C LYS A 601 -19.64 -19.63 -14.67
N ASP A 602 -20.28 -20.46 -13.87
CA ASP A 602 -20.00 -21.90 -13.84
C ASP A 602 -20.33 -22.56 -15.20
N ASN A 603 -21.51 -22.27 -15.76
CA ASN A 603 -21.93 -22.82 -17.04
C ASN A 603 -21.09 -22.25 -18.20
N LYS A 604 -20.82 -20.94 -18.19
CA LYS A 604 -20.00 -20.28 -19.20
C LYS A 604 -18.56 -20.81 -19.21
N LEU A 605 -17.98 -21.07 -18.03
CA LEU A 605 -16.65 -21.65 -17.93
C LEU A 605 -16.62 -23.05 -18.54
N ILE A 606 -17.62 -23.90 -18.28
CA ILE A 606 -17.67 -25.25 -18.85
C ILE A 606 -17.72 -25.18 -20.39
N GLN A 607 -18.60 -24.35 -20.95
CA GLN A 607 -18.71 -24.14 -22.40
C GLN A 607 -17.37 -23.68 -23.00
N LEU A 608 -16.73 -22.69 -22.37
CA LEU A 608 -15.42 -22.20 -22.82
C LEU A 608 -14.34 -23.29 -22.74
N MET A 609 -14.35 -24.09 -21.68
CA MET A 609 -13.39 -25.18 -21.52
C MET A 609 -13.62 -26.32 -22.54
N GLU A 610 -14.85 -26.59 -22.95
CA GLU A 610 -15.16 -27.55 -24.01
C GLU A 610 -14.56 -27.12 -25.36
N GLU A 611 -14.68 -25.83 -25.68
CA GLU A 611 -14.05 -25.25 -26.88
C GLU A 611 -12.53 -25.29 -26.80
N ILE A 612 -11.94 -24.82 -25.70
CA ILE A 612 -10.47 -24.77 -25.54
C ILE A 612 -9.85 -26.17 -25.55
N MET A 613 -10.45 -27.15 -24.86
CA MET A 613 -9.87 -28.49 -24.76
C MET A 613 -10.02 -29.32 -26.05
N ALA A 614 -10.85 -28.88 -27.00
CA ALA A 614 -10.89 -29.47 -28.35
C ALA A 614 -9.66 -29.11 -29.19
N GLU A 615 -8.98 -28.01 -28.85
CA GLU A 615 -7.76 -27.57 -29.53
C GLU A 615 -6.53 -28.34 -29.06
N LYS A 616 -5.53 -28.44 -29.95
CA LYS A 616 -4.25 -29.11 -29.64
C LYS A 616 -3.41 -28.32 -28.63
N GLU A 617 -3.44 -27.00 -28.73
CA GLU A 617 -2.78 -26.07 -27.81
C GLU A 617 -3.82 -25.53 -26.83
N ASN A 618 -3.92 -26.17 -25.65
CA ASN A 618 -5.03 -25.97 -24.72
C ASN A 618 -4.60 -25.69 -23.28
N LYS A 619 -3.32 -25.32 -23.07
CA LYS A 619 -2.83 -24.94 -21.74
C LYS A 619 -3.57 -23.68 -21.27
N THR A 620 -4.24 -23.77 -20.14
CA THR A 620 -5.17 -22.76 -19.64
C THR A 620 -4.91 -22.43 -18.19
N ILE A 621 -4.88 -21.13 -17.86
CA ILE A 621 -4.88 -20.64 -16.48
C ILE A 621 -6.20 -19.97 -16.17
N ILE A 622 -6.87 -20.41 -15.10
CA ILE A 622 -8.14 -19.86 -14.62
C ILE A 622 -7.87 -19.10 -13.32
N PHE A 623 -7.99 -17.78 -13.35
CA PHE A 623 -7.83 -16.96 -12.15
C PHE A 623 -9.13 -16.83 -11.36
N VAL A 624 -9.03 -16.98 -10.03
CA VAL A 624 -10.13 -16.79 -9.10
C VAL A 624 -9.70 -15.93 -7.91
N GLU A 625 -10.66 -15.19 -7.35
CA GLU A 625 -10.39 -14.16 -6.34
C GLU A 625 -9.90 -14.72 -5.00
N THR A 626 -10.44 -15.87 -4.55
CA THR A 626 -10.14 -16.39 -3.21
C THR A 626 -9.60 -17.81 -3.23
N LYS A 627 -8.78 -18.12 -2.22
CA LYS A 627 -8.22 -19.46 -1.98
C LYS A 627 -9.32 -20.52 -1.87
N LYS A 628 -10.41 -20.19 -1.17
CA LYS A 628 -11.58 -21.04 -1.01
C LYS A 628 -12.24 -21.37 -2.36
N ARG A 629 -12.49 -20.36 -3.19
CA ARG A 629 -13.05 -20.55 -4.54
C ARG A 629 -12.12 -21.36 -5.44
N CYS A 630 -10.80 -21.17 -5.30
CA CYS A 630 -9.78 -21.95 -6.01
C CYS A 630 -9.92 -23.45 -5.72
N ASP A 631 -10.02 -23.83 -4.44
CA ASP A 631 -10.24 -25.23 -4.06
C ASP A 631 -11.62 -25.76 -4.45
N GLU A 632 -12.67 -24.95 -4.33
CA GLU A 632 -14.05 -25.35 -4.69
C GLU A 632 -14.19 -25.62 -6.19
N LEU A 633 -13.73 -24.68 -7.02
CA LEU A 633 -13.79 -24.80 -8.47
C LEU A 633 -12.96 -26.00 -8.96
N THR A 634 -11.77 -26.19 -8.41
CA THR A 634 -10.90 -27.33 -8.77
C THR A 634 -11.55 -28.65 -8.42
N ARG A 635 -12.15 -28.77 -7.22
CA ARG A 635 -12.86 -30.00 -6.82
C ARG A 635 -14.05 -30.29 -7.71
N ARG A 636 -14.78 -29.26 -8.14
CA ARG A 636 -15.90 -29.42 -9.07
C ARG A 636 -15.41 -29.87 -10.45
N MET A 637 -14.48 -29.15 -11.05
CA MET A 637 -13.92 -29.50 -12.36
C MET A 637 -13.32 -30.91 -12.38
N ARG A 638 -12.59 -31.32 -11.33
CA ARG A 638 -12.07 -32.70 -11.23
C ARG A 638 -13.15 -33.75 -11.07
N ARG A 639 -14.27 -33.43 -10.41
CA ARG A 639 -15.42 -34.34 -10.28
C ARG A 639 -16.08 -34.59 -11.64
N ASP A 640 -16.12 -33.55 -12.47
CA ASP A 640 -16.69 -33.59 -13.82
C ASP A 640 -15.69 -34.13 -14.86
N GLY A 641 -14.50 -34.59 -14.42
CA GLY A 641 -13.50 -35.27 -15.24
C GLY A 641 -12.42 -34.38 -15.85
N TRP A 642 -12.43 -33.07 -15.59
CA TRP A 642 -11.43 -32.16 -16.15
C TRP A 642 -10.05 -32.35 -15.49
N PRO A 643 -8.95 -32.33 -16.27
CA PRO A 643 -7.57 -32.47 -15.76
C PRO A 643 -7.05 -31.18 -15.13
N ALA A 644 -7.76 -30.68 -14.11
CA ALA A 644 -7.49 -29.42 -13.43
C ALA A 644 -6.72 -29.60 -12.11
N MET A 645 -5.77 -28.71 -11.86
CA MET A 645 -5.06 -28.58 -10.59
C MET A 645 -5.08 -27.14 -10.11
N CYS A 646 -4.78 -26.90 -8.82
CA CYS A 646 -4.78 -25.55 -8.28
C CYS A 646 -3.54 -25.15 -7.51
N ILE A 647 -3.28 -23.83 -7.52
CA ILE A 647 -2.21 -23.19 -6.77
C ILE A 647 -2.72 -21.93 -6.04
N HIS A 648 -2.49 -21.89 -4.73
CA HIS A 648 -2.78 -20.72 -3.88
C HIS A 648 -1.95 -20.75 -2.59
N GLY A 649 -2.06 -19.69 -1.78
CA GLY A 649 -1.23 -19.48 -0.59
C GLY A 649 -1.35 -20.52 0.53
N ASP A 650 -2.45 -21.27 0.60
CA ASP A 650 -2.68 -22.28 1.65
C ASP A 650 -2.16 -23.68 1.27
N LYS A 651 -1.77 -23.90 0.00
CA LYS A 651 -1.09 -25.12 -0.42
C LYS A 651 0.32 -25.15 0.16
N SER A 652 0.77 -26.34 0.55
CA SER A 652 2.16 -26.53 1.00
C SER A 652 3.14 -26.23 -0.15
N GLN A 653 4.37 -25.83 0.16
CA GLN A 653 5.34 -25.54 -0.89
C GLN A 653 5.62 -26.74 -1.81
N PRO A 654 5.78 -27.98 -1.30
CA PRO A 654 5.95 -29.15 -2.16
C PRO A 654 4.79 -29.36 -3.14
N GLU A 655 3.55 -29.11 -2.70
CA GLU A 655 2.37 -29.20 -3.59
C GLU A 655 2.40 -28.12 -4.67
N ARG A 656 2.77 -26.88 -4.32
CA ARG A 656 2.89 -25.77 -5.28
C ARG A 656 3.94 -26.06 -6.34
N ASP A 657 5.13 -26.50 -5.91
CA ASP A 657 6.25 -26.85 -6.79
C ASP A 657 5.85 -28.01 -7.73
N TRP A 658 5.17 -29.03 -7.20
CA TRP A 658 4.68 -30.16 -7.99
C TRP A 658 3.63 -29.75 -9.02
N VAL A 659 2.61 -28.98 -8.60
CA VAL A 659 1.54 -28.51 -9.50
C VAL A 659 2.12 -27.69 -10.66
N LEU A 660 3.07 -26.79 -10.38
CA LEU A 660 3.71 -25.98 -11.43
C LEU A 660 4.58 -26.82 -12.36
N THR A 661 5.25 -27.85 -11.85
CA THR A 661 6.04 -28.77 -12.67
C THR A 661 5.15 -29.56 -13.63
N GLU A 662 4.02 -30.07 -13.14
CA GLU A 662 3.06 -30.81 -13.94
C GLU A 662 2.36 -29.91 -14.98
N PHE A 663 2.07 -28.65 -14.63
CA PHE A 663 1.55 -27.66 -15.59
C PHE A 663 2.59 -27.31 -16.67
N ARG A 664 3.85 -27.04 -16.27
CA ARG A 664 4.93 -26.74 -17.21
C ARG A 664 5.18 -27.88 -18.19
N SER A 665 5.24 -29.12 -17.69
CA SER A 665 5.41 -30.32 -18.52
C SER A 665 4.20 -30.66 -19.40
N GLY A 666 3.06 -29.97 -19.23
CA GLY A 666 1.84 -30.19 -20.01
C GLY A 666 1.02 -31.41 -19.59
N LYS A 667 1.44 -32.15 -18.55
CA LYS A 667 0.67 -33.30 -18.03
C LYS A 667 -0.67 -32.90 -17.43
N ALA A 668 -0.76 -31.68 -16.90
CA ALA A 668 -2.01 -31.06 -16.48
C ALA A 668 -2.20 -29.74 -17.23
N PRO A 669 -3.09 -29.68 -18.23
CA PRO A 669 -3.25 -28.50 -19.06
C PRO A 669 -4.05 -27.37 -18.39
N ILE A 670 -4.76 -27.63 -17.27
CA ILE A 670 -5.60 -26.63 -16.61
C ILE A 670 -5.05 -26.29 -15.22
N LEU A 671 -4.66 -25.03 -15.03
CA LEU A 671 -4.20 -24.49 -13.75
C LEU A 671 -5.19 -23.45 -13.20
N ILE A 672 -5.81 -23.74 -12.07
CA ILE A 672 -6.67 -22.79 -11.36
C ILE A 672 -5.84 -22.08 -10.29
N ALA A 673 -5.81 -20.75 -10.32
CA ALA A 673 -4.91 -19.99 -9.47
C ALA A 673 -5.57 -18.77 -8.84
N THR A 674 -5.05 -18.38 -7.68
CA THR A 674 -5.22 -17.02 -7.16
C THR A 674 -4.14 -16.11 -7.74
N ASP A 675 -4.10 -14.84 -7.34
CA ASP A 675 -3.06 -13.88 -7.74
C ASP A 675 -1.62 -14.28 -7.37
N VAL A 676 -1.44 -15.41 -6.68
CA VAL A 676 -0.12 -16.02 -6.49
C VAL A 676 0.58 -16.35 -7.82
N ALA A 677 -0.17 -16.68 -8.87
CA ALA A 677 0.36 -17.03 -10.19
C ALA A 677 0.22 -15.89 -11.23
N SER A 678 -0.33 -14.74 -10.84
CA SER A 678 -0.67 -13.65 -11.77
C SER A 678 0.53 -12.89 -12.34
N ARG A 679 1.72 -13.00 -11.72
CA ARG A 679 2.89 -12.20 -12.08
C ARG A 679 4.19 -12.99 -12.08
N GLY A 680 5.07 -12.68 -13.03
CA GLY A 680 6.45 -13.16 -13.12
C GLY A 680 6.66 -14.62 -13.53
N LEU A 681 5.63 -15.48 -13.50
CA LEU A 681 5.77 -16.86 -13.95
C LEU A 681 5.95 -16.90 -15.48
N GLY A 682 7.15 -17.28 -15.91
CA GLY A 682 7.48 -17.52 -17.32
C GLY A 682 7.03 -18.92 -17.70
N PHE A 683 5.79 -19.04 -18.20
CA PHE A 683 5.32 -20.26 -18.82
C PHE A 683 5.67 -20.19 -20.31
N PHE A 684 6.78 -20.80 -20.72
CA PHE A 684 7.31 -20.75 -22.09
C PHE A 684 6.41 -21.39 -23.16
N GLU A 685 5.20 -21.85 -22.82
CA GLU A 685 4.30 -22.60 -23.73
C GLU A 685 2.82 -22.24 -23.53
N LEU A 686 2.49 -21.06 -22.97
CA LEU A 686 1.14 -20.49 -23.11
C LEU A 686 1.15 -19.70 -24.43
N HIS A 687 0.82 -20.37 -25.52
CA HIS A 687 0.67 -19.77 -26.85
C HIS A 687 -0.79 -19.48 -27.15
#